data_AF-A0A5N6R251-F1
#
_entry.id   AF-A0A5N6R251-F1
#
_cell.length_a   1.000
_cell.length_b   1.000
_cell.length_c   1.000
_cell.angle_alpha   90.00
_cell.angle_beta   90.00
_cell.angle_gamma   90.00
#
_symmetry.space_group_name_H-M   'P 1'
#
loop_
_entity.id
_entity.type
_entity.pdbx_description
1 polymer ?
#
loop_
_entity_poly.entity_id
_entity_poly.type
_entity_poly.pdbx_seq_one_letter_code
_entity_poly.pdbx_strand_id
1 'polypeptide(L)'
;MAATKLLLTDLASSVSHVPSNYIRPISDRPNLSDVQTSDDSIPLIDLQGLHGSDHSDIIKQIGQACQENGFFQVKNHGVPETLINKIMRTSRDFFKLPESERLKNYSDDPSKTTRLSTSFNVKTEKVSNWRDFLRLHCYPLEDYVHEWPSNPPSFREEVGEYSTSVRGLVLRLLEAISESLGLERDHIGKALGKHAQHMALNYYPPCPQPELTYGLPGHTDPNLITVLLQDDVPGLQVLDNGKWIAVNPIPNTFIINIGDQMQVISNDRYKSVLHRAVVNCNQERISIPTFYCPSPDAVIEPAKELISDEQPAGPELQLFEHQVLICNSMENQMGISSKEFDDEEENLSHYALHLASASVLPMVLKAAVELGVLEIIQRAGPGALLSSSQIASQIPTHSNADSSSLLDCSMVWPPVSKYFIRNQDGGSMAPLLDMIQDKAITNTWYDLKDAVLEGGLPFDKAHGMKAIEYIGKDARFGETFQGSVKDFNPMLMNNILDKYKGFEGLKSLIDVGGGDATILNMIISKYPTINAVCFDLPSVTGKSPSYPGIEHVAGDMFVTIPKGDAIFMKILRNSYEALPDHGKVIPVDMMIPEAPATTDADKSLSQFYFFLMNINQEGKERTESELESLAKEAGFSGVQVACRAYNFSVVELYKNM
;
A
#
# COMPACT_ATOMS: atom_id res chain seq x y z
N MET A 1 -7.76 -24.38 -29.51
CA MET A 1 -7.75 -23.41 -28.40
C MET A 1 -9.14 -22.82 -28.34
N ALA A 2 -9.86 -22.97 -27.22
CA ALA A 2 -11.14 -22.28 -27.04
C ALA A 2 -10.86 -20.76 -27.02
N ALA A 3 -11.67 -19.97 -27.72
CA ALA A 3 -11.53 -18.53 -27.75
C ALA A 3 -11.67 -17.97 -26.32
N THR A 4 -10.71 -17.17 -25.87
CA THR A 4 -10.79 -16.45 -24.60
C THR A 4 -12.03 -15.54 -24.65
N LYS A 5 -13.01 -15.79 -23.77
CA LYS A 5 -14.20 -14.95 -23.62
C LYS A 5 -13.81 -13.62 -23.00
N LEU A 6 -14.26 -12.51 -23.58
CA LEU A 6 -13.84 -11.17 -23.15
C LEU A 6 -14.71 -10.65 -22.01
N LEU A 7 -16.02 -10.87 -22.09
CA LEU A 7 -16.98 -10.46 -21.07
C LEU A 7 -17.08 -11.52 -19.96
N LEU A 8 -17.19 -11.08 -18.71
CA LEU A 8 -17.32 -12.00 -17.58
C LEU A 8 -18.58 -12.86 -17.70
N THR A 9 -19.70 -12.29 -18.15
CA THR A 9 -20.97 -13.01 -18.27
C THR A 9 -20.83 -14.26 -19.15
N ASP A 10 -20.04 -14.17 -20.22
CA ASP A 10 -19.76 -15.30 -21.12
C ASP A 10 -18.74 -16.28 -20.51
N LEU A 11 -17.71 -15.76 -19.83
CA LEU A 11 -16.72 -16.58 -19.12
C LEU A 11 -17.36 -17.40 -17.99
N ALA A 12 -18.18 -16.75 -17.15
CA ALA A 12 -18.82 -17.32 -15.98
C ALA A 12 -19.67 -18.56 -16.31
N SER A 13 -20.30 -18.57 -17.50
CA SER A 13 -21.09 -19.71 -17.99
C SER A 13 -20.26 -20.98 -18.28
N SER A 14 -18.94 -20.86 -18.36
CA SER A 14 -18.04 -21.93 -18.82
C SER A 14 -17.03 -22.41 -17.76
N VAL A 15 -17.01 -21.78 -16.58
CA VAL A 15 -16.04 -22.05 -15.52
C VAL A 15 -16.71 -22.65 -14.29
N SER A 16 -16.04 -23.62 -13.65
CA SER A 16 -16.48 -24.22 -12.38
C SER A 16 -15.79 -23.63 -11.16
N HIS A 17 -14.76 -22.80 -11.36
CA HIS A 17 -13.95 -22.16 -10.33
C HIS A 17 -13.64 -20.72 -10.76
N VAL A 18 -13.45 -19.84 -9.80
CA VAL A 18 -13.07 -18.44 -10.06
C VAL A 18 -11.64 -18.41 -10.63
N PRO A 19 -11.40 -17.81 -11.81
CA PRO A 19 -10.05 -17.73 -12.38
C PRO A 19 -9.12 -16.88 -11.51
N SER A 20 -7.83 -17.20 -11.53
CA SER A 20 -6.83 -16.60 -10.62
C SER A 20 -6.80 -15.07 -10.60
N ASN A 21 -7.05 -14.40 -11.73
CA ASN A 21 -7.09 -12.94 -11.83
C ASN A 21 -8.30 -12.30 -11.13
N TYR A 22 -9.31 -13.07 -10.75
CA TYR A 22 -10.47 -12.61 -9.96
C TYR A 22 -10.34 -12.95 -8.48
N ILE A 23 -9.33 -13.76 -8.09
CA ILE A 23 -9.12 -14.18 -6.71
C ILE A 23 -8.42 -13.07 -5.93
N ARG A 24 -9.09 -12.58 -4.91
CA ARG A 24 -8.56 -11.58 -3.98
C ARG A 24 -7.47 -12.18 -3.07
N PRO A 25 -6.43 -11.42 -2.70
CA PRO A 25 -5.50 -11.79 -1.62
C PRO A 25 -6.25 -12.10 -0.33
N ILE A 26 -5.71 -12.98 0.52
CA ILE A 26 -6.40 -13.44 1.75
C ILE A 26 -6.86 -12.27 2.63
N SER A 27 -6.05 -11.23 2.76
CA SER A 27 -6.36 -10.02 3.53
C SER A 27 -7.49 -9.16 2.96
N ASP A 28 -7.82 -9.34 1.67
CA ASP A 28 -8.83 -8.57 0.93
C ASP A 28 -10.01 -9.45 0.50
N ARG A 29 -10.16 -10.66 1.06
CA ARG A 29 -11.32 -11.51 0.76
C ARG A 29 -12.56 -11.10 1.56
N PRO A 30 -13.77 -11.25 1.00
CA PRO A 30 -14.99 -11.04 1.77
C PRO A 30 -15.11 -12.05 2.92
N ASN A 31 -15.10 -11.56 4.15
CA ASN A 31 -15.58 -12.33 5.29
C ASN A 31 -17.11 -12.26 5.33
N LEU A 32 -17.77 -13.13 4.56
CA LEU A 32 -19.23 -13.17 4.44
C LEU A 32 -19.93 -13.62 5.73
N SER A 33 -19.23 -14.34 6.61
CA SER A 33 -19.76 -14.81 7.90
C SER A 33 -19.91 -13.72 8.95
N ASP A 34 -19.13 -12.64 8.86
CA ASP A 34 -19.18 -11.51 9.82
C ASP A 34 -20.14 -10.39 9.40
N VAL A 35 -20.85 -10.57 8.28
CA VAL A 35 -21.81 -9.57 7.78
C VAL A 35 -23.07 -9.59 8.64
N GLN A 36 -23.44 -8.44 9.18
CA GLN A 36 -24.66 -8.30 9.95
C GLN A 36 -25.87 -8.19 9.02
N THR A 37 -26.91 -8.96 9.32
CA THR A 37 -28.21 -8.86 8.67
C THR A 37 -29.21 -8.28 9.66
N SER A 38 -29.88 -7.20 9.26
CA SER A 38 -30.97 -6.57 10.02
C SER A 38 -32.02 -6.09 9.03
N ASP A 39 -33.30 -6.26 9.38
CA ASP A 39 -34.41 -5.74 8.58
C ASP A 39 -34.39 -4.19 8.56
N ASP A 40 -33.78 -3.56 9.57
CA ASP A 40 -33.59 -2.10 9.69
C ASP A 40 -32.13 -1.68 9.37
N SER A 41 -31.53 -2.26 8.33
CA SER A 41 -30.13 -2.01 7.96
C SER A 41 -29.82 -0.54 7.61
N ILE A 42 -30.72 0.12 6.88
CA ILE A 42 -30.67 1.55 6.56
C ILE A 42 -32.09 2.16 6.63
N PRO A 43 -32.24 3.45 6.98
CA PRO A 43 -33.55 4.09 7.13
C PRO A 43 -34.42 3.99 5.86
N LEU A 44 -35.72 3.71 6.00
CA LEU A 44 -36.70 3.76 4.92
C LEU A 44 -37.58 5.00 5.05
N ILE A 45 -37.51 5.89 4.07
CA ILE A 45 -38.20 7.19 4.07
C ILE A 45 -39.35 7.19 3.05
N ASP A 46 -40.52 7.65 3.47
CA ASP A 46 -41.70 7.82 2.61
C ASP A 46 -41.77 9.24 2.04
N LEU A 47 -41.69 9.39 0.72
CA LEU A 47 -41.72 10.71 0.07
C LEU A 47 -43.13 11.20 -0.30
N GLN A 48 -44.20 10.47 0.04
CA GLN A 48 -45.57 10.85 -0.35
C GLN A 48 -45.98 12.24 0.16
N GLY A 49 -45.55 12.61 1.36
CA GLY A 49 -45.86 13.89 2.01
C GLY A 49 -44.86 15.02 1.75
N LEU A 50 -43.85 14.83 0.89
CA LEU A 50 -42.72 15.76 0.73
C LEU A 50 -43.17 17.17 0.30
N HIS A 51 -44.30 17.30 -0.41
CA HIS A 51 -44.87 18.59 -0.82
C HIS A 51 -46.16 18.94 -0.05
N GLY A 52 -46.42 18.28 1.08
CA GLY A 52 -47.66 18.38 1.87
C GLY A 52 -47.41 18.81 3.32
N SER A 53 -48.34 18.43 4.21
CA SER A 53 -48.27 18.73 5.65
C SER A 53 -47.05 18.13 6.34
N ASP A 54 -46.56 17.00 5.83
CA ASP A 54 -45.52 16.20 6.50
C ASP A 54 -44.10 16.59 6.03
N HIS A 55 -44.00 17.65 5.20
CA HIS A 55 -42.75 18.12 4.62
C HIS A 55 -41.63 18.27 5.66
N SER A 56 -41.88 19.02 6.75
CA SER A 56 -40.86 19.25 7.79
C SER A 56 -40.36 17.96 8.45
N ASP A 57 -41.23 16.98 8.65
CA ASP A 57 -40.86 15.71 9.28
C ASP A 57 -40.04 14.83 8.32
N ILE A 58 -40.35 14.89 7.02
CA ILE A 58 -39.59 14.18 5.98
C ILE A 58 -38.21 14.82 5.79
N ILE A 59 -38.11 16.15 5.74
CA ILE A 59 -36.83 16.88 5.70
C ILE A 59 -35.94 16.48 6.88
N LYS A 60 -36.52 16.41 8.09
CA LYS A 60 -35.78 15.97 9.29
C LYS A 60 -35.29 14.53 9.18
N GLN A 61 -36.13 13.60 8.69
CA GLN A 61 -35.74 12.20 8.48
C GLN A 61 -34.61 12.07 7.47
N ILE A 62 -34.67 12.82 6.36
CA ILE A 62 -33.60 12.85 5.35
C ILE A 62 -32.30 13.35 5.96
N GLY A 63 -32.33 14.49 6.67
CA GLY A 63 -31.15 15.04 7.33
C GLY A 63 -30.52 14.08 8.34
N GLN A 64 -31.35 13.42 9.15
CA GLN A 64 -30.88 12.42 10.12
C GLN A 64 -30.22 11.23 9.41
N ALA A 65 -30.84 10.69 8.36
CA ALA A 65 -30.27 9.59 7.61
C ALA A 65 -28.95 9.95 6.93
N CYS A 66 -28.83 11.17 6.37
CA CYS A 66 -27.58 11.66 5.77
C CYS A 66 -26.46 11.81 6.80
N GLN A 67 -26.79 12.26 8.02
CA GLN A 67 -25.83 12.50 9.09
C GLN A 67 -25.40 11.21 9.81
N GLU A 68 -26.34 10.33 10.13
CA GLU A 68 -26.07 9.13 10.93
C GLU A 68 -25.57 7.99 10.05
N ASN A 69 -26.23 7.75 8.91
CA ASN A 69 -26.03 6.56 8.08
C ASN A 69 -25.34 6.82 6.74
N GLY A 70 -25.47 8.01 6.15
CA GLY A 70 -25.01 8.30 4.78
C GLY A 70 -25.75 7.53 3.67
N PHE A 71 -26.67 6.64 4.04
CA PHE A 71 -27.47 5.78 3.17
C PHE A 71 -28.93 5.74 3.68
N PHE A 72 -29.89 5.68 2.76
CA PHE A 72 -31.30 5.45 3.07
C PHE A 72 -32.07 4.90 1.86
N GLN A 73 -33.21 4.28 2.10
CA GLN A 73 -34.15 3.87 1.06
C GLN A 73 -35.30 4.86 0.96
N VAL A 74 -35.84 5.05 -0.24
CA VAL A 74 -37.02 5.89 -0.48
C VAL A 74 -38.13 5.09 -1.15
N LYS A 75 -39.36 5.26 -0.66
CA LYS A 75 -40.60 4.78 -1.29
C LYS A 75 -41.52 5.95 -1.63
N ASN A 76 -42.55 5.69 -2.43
CA ASN A 76 -43.46 6.74 -2.95
C ASN A 76 -42.71 7.91 -3.61
N HIS A 77 -41.60 7.58 -4.27
CA HIS A 77 -40.66 8.53 -4.87
C HIS A 77 -41.19 9.15 -6.18
N GLY A 78 -42.34 8.73 -6.70
CA GLY A 78 -42.98 9.33 -7.88
C GLY A 78 -42.44 8.86 -9.24
N VAL A 79 -41.51 7.90 -9.27
CA VAL A 79 -41.11 7.22 -10.52
C VAL A 79 -42.09 6.07 -10.74
N PRO A 80 -42.74 5.94 -11.92
CA PRO A 80 -43.72 4.90 -12.16
C PRO A 80 -43.14 3.49 -12.03
N GLU A 81 -43.84 2.60 -11.32
CA GLU A 81 -43.43 1.19 -11.17
C GLU A 81 -43.34 0.47 -12.52
N THR A 82 -44.20 0.83 -13.48
CA THR A 82 -44.14 0.32 -14.86
C THR A 82 -42.81 0.66 -15.53
N LEU A 83 -42.24 1.83 -15.25
CA LEU A 83 -40.94 2.26 -15.79
C LEU A 83 -39.78 1.53 -15.11
N ILE A 84 -39.86 1.31 -13.80
CA ILE A 84 -38.90 0.47 -13.04
C ILE A 84 -38.87 -0.95 -13.61
N ASN A 85 -40.03 -1.55 -13.88
CA ASN A 85 -40.12 -2.88 -14.47
C ASN A 85 -39.56 -2.92 -15.90
N LYS A 86 -39.82 -1.89 -16.72
CA LYS A 86 -39.25 -1.75 -18.06
C LYS A 86 -37.73 -1.70 -18.03
N ILE A 87 -37.12 -0.81 -17.24
CA ILE A 87 -35.66 -0.65 -17.21
C ILE A 87 -34.95 -1.92 -16.72
N MET A 88 -35.51 -2.61 -15.72
CA MET A 88 -34.92 -3.86 -15.21
C MET A 88 -35.00 -4.97 -16.25
N ARG A 89 -36.13 -5.09 -16.97
CA ARG A 89 -36.27 -6.03 -18.10
C ARG A 89 -35.31 -5.70 -19.23
N THR A 90 -35.26 -4.45 -19.69
CA THR A 90 -34.39 -4.02 -20.79
C THR A 90 -32.91 -4.20 -20.46
N SER A 91 -32.52 -3.98 -19.20
CA SER A 91 -31.16 -4.27 -18.73
C SER A 91 -30.85 -5.77 -18.81
N ARG A 92 -31.76 -6.63 -18.33
CA ARG A 92 -31.62 -8.10 -18.45
C ARG A 92 -31.53 -8.54 -19.91
N ASP A 93 -32.39 -8.01 -20.77
CA ASP A 93 -32.44 -8.37 -22.18
C ASP A 93 -31.14 -7.98 -22.88
N PHE A 94 -30.59 -6.79 -22.59
CA PHE A 94 -29.28 -6.38 -23.10
C PHE A 94 -28.16 -7.36 -22.70
N PHE A 95 -28.04 -7.71 -21.42
CA PHE A 95 -26.99 -8.64 -20.96
C PHE A 95 -27.18 -10.08 -21.43
N LYS A 96 -28.40 -10.46 -21.84
CA LYS A 96 -28.71 -11.76 -22.47
C LYS A 96 -28.50 -11.79 -23.98
N LEU A 97 -28.19 -10.66 -24.63
CA LEU A 97 -27.84 -10.64 -26.05
C LEU A 97 -26.57 -11.47 -26.31
N PRO A 98 -26.42 -12.03 -27.52
CA PRO A 98 -25.18 -12.69 -27.93
C PRO A 98 -23.96 -11.80 -27.65
N GLU A 99 -22.84 -12.39 -27.22
CA GLU A 99 -21.58 -11.67 -26.95
C GLU A 99 -21.20 -10.73 -28.10
N SER A 100 -21.33 -11.18 -29.35
CA SER A 100 -21.03 -10.39 -30.54
C SER A 100 -21.87 -9.12 -30.69
N GLU A 101 -23.11 -9.11 -30.19
CA GLU A 101 -23.97 -7.93 -30.20
C GLU A 101 -23.57 -6.95 -29.09
N ARG A 102 -23.29 -7.48 -27.89
CA ARG A 102 -22.84 -6.68 -26.74
C ARG A 102 -21.50 -6.01 -27.02
N LEU A 103 -20.56 -6.74 -27.63
CA LEU A 103 -19.23 -6.27 -27.97
C LEU A 103 -19.20 -5.08 -28.94
N LYS A 104 -20.29 -4.77 -29.65
CA LYS A 104 -20.40 -3.55 -30.46
C LYS A 104 -20.26 -2.26 -29.63
N ASN A 105 -20.56 -2.35 -28.34
CA ASN A 105 -20.45 -1.23 -27.40
C ASN A 105 -19.22 -1.36 -26.49
N TYR A 106 -18.37 -2.38 -26.70
CA TYR A 106 -17.22 -2.63 -25.84
C TYR A 106 -16.13 -1.57 -26.01
N SER A 107 -15.61 -1.08 -24.90
CA SER A 107 -14.42 -0.23 -24.92
C SER A 107 -13.62 -0.28 -23.62
N ASP A 108 -12.32 -0.48 -23.77
CA ASP A 108 -11.32 -0.21 -22.73
C ASP A 108 -10.85 1.24 -22.77
N ASP A 109 -11.41 2.08 -23.66
CA ASP A 109 -11.23 3.52 -23.62
C ASP A 109 -12.24 4.06 -22.61
N PRO A 110 -11.76 4.44 -21.43
CA PRO A 110 -12.67 4.75 -20.37
C PRO A 110 -13.41 6.11 -20.67
N SER A 111 -12.89 6.97 -21.58
CA SER A 111 -13.38 8.35 -21.82
C SER A 111 -14.58 8.36 -22.75
N LYS A 112 -15.00 7.17 -23.19
CA LYS A 112 -16.22 6.95 -23.94
C LYS A 112 -17.42 7.19 -23.04
N THR A 113 -18.24 8.12 -23.48
CA THR A 113 -19.57 8.50 -22.98
C THR A 113 -20.55 7.33 -22.91
N THR A 114 -20.40 6.36 -23.81
CA THR A 114 -21.10 5.07 -23.81
C THR A 114 -20.10 3.94 -23.93
N ARG A 115 -20.04 3.04 -22.94
CA ARG A 115 -19.16 1.86 -23.01
C ARG A 115 -19.65 0.67 -22.21
N LEU A 116 -19.58 -0.49 -22.82
CA LEU A 116 -19.60 -1.79 -22.16
C LEU A 116 -18.17 -2.15 -21.78
N SER A 117 -17.98 -2.62 -20.55
CA SER A 117 -16.71 -3.19 -20.12
C SER A 117 -16.94 -4.24 -19.03
N THR A 118 -15.86 -4.87 -18.60
CA THR A 118 -15.85 -5.87 -17.55
C THR A 118 -14.97 -5.42 -16.39
N SER A 119 -15.26 -5.94 -15.19
CA SER A 119 -14.67 -5.53 -13.93
C SER A 119 -14.80 -4.03 -13.64
N PHE A 120 -13.72 -3.26 -13.83
CA PHE A 120 -13.63 -1.83 -13.57
C PHE A 120 -12.72 -1.14 -14.62
N ASN A 121 -11.42 -1.43 -14.60
CA ASN A 121 -10.49 -1.03 -15.65
C ASN A 121 -9.47 -2.14 -15.89
N VAL A 122 -9.76 -2.96 -16.89
CA VAL A 122 -8.96 -4.13 -17.29
C VAL A 122 -7.49 -3.78 -17.60
N LYS A 123 -7.18 -2.51 -17.93
CA LYS A 123 -5.81 -2.07 -18.23
C LYS A 123 -4.95 -1.81 -16.99
N THR A 124 -5.56 -1.46 -15.86
CA THR A 124 -4.82 -0.99 -14.66
C THR A 124 -5.09 -1.83 -13.42
N GLU A 125 -6.16 -2.62 -13.42
CA GLU A 125 -6.51 -3.45 -12.27
C GLU A 125 -5.55 -4.63 -12.10
N LYS A 126 -5.07 -4.83 -10.85
CA LYS A 126 -4.25 -5.99 -10.46
C LYS A 126 -5.12 -7.23 -10.20
N VAL A 127 -6.38 -7.03 -9.79
CA VAL A 127 -7.37 -8.09 -9.52
C VAL A 127 -8.72 -7.66 -10.10
N SER A 128 -9.29 -8.50 -10.96
CA SER A 128 -10.58 -8.27 -11.61
C SER A 128 -11.77 -8.50 -10.67
N ASN A 129 -12.82 -7.72 -10.90
CA ASN A 129 -14.11 -7.79 -10.23
C ASN A 129 -15.09 -8.67 -11.00
N TRP A 130 -15.93 -9.39 -10.27
CA TRP A 130 -16.95 -10.28 -10.79
C TRP A 130 -18.20 -9.51 -11.28
N ARG A 131 -18.01 -8.61 -12.25
CA ARG A 131 -19.07 -7.75 -12.82
C ARG A 131 -18.82 -7.41 -14.29
N ASP A 132 -19.88 -7.37 -15.09
CA ASP A 132 -19.92 -6.61 -16.34
C ASP A 132 -20.77 -5.34 -16.16
N PHE A 133 -20.45 -4.26 -16.88
CA PHE A 133 -21.25 -3.04 -16.79
C PHE A 133 -21.36 -2.30 -18.13
N LEU A 134 -22.53 -1.72 -18.38
CA LEU A 134 -22.76 -0.77 -19.48
C LEU A 134 -22.93 0.62 -18.88
N ARG A 135 -21.97 1.51 -19.15
CA ARG A 135 -21.97 2.90 -18.70
C ARG A 135 -22.55 3.82 -19.76
N LEU A 136 -23.39 4.76 -19.32
CA LEU A 136 -24.12 5.72 -20.15
C LEU A 136 -24.01 7.12 -19.56
N HIS A 137 -23.60 8.11 -20.36
CA HIS A 137 -23.86 9.52 -20.08
C HIS A 137 -25.32 9.83 -20.42
N CYS A 138 -26.01 10.55 -19.53
CA CYS A 138 -27.47 10.68 -19.57
C CYS A 138 -27.99 12.11 -19.61
N TYR A 139 -27.17 13.13 -19.34
CA TYR A 139 -27.62 14.51 -19.34
C TYR A 139 -26.57 15.48 -19.90
N PRO A 140 -26.94 16.34 -20.86
CA PRO A 140 -28.25 16.42 -21.54
C PRO A 140 -28.55 15.16 -22.37
N LEU A 141 -29.80 14.68 -22.36
CA LEU A 141 -30.14 13.37 -22.92
C LEU A 141 -29.94 13.33 -24.44
N GLU A 142 -30.31 14.42 -25.11
CA GLU A 142 -30.18 14.65 -26.55
C GLU A 142 -28.74 14.50 -27.06
N ASP A 143 -27.76 14.83 -26.22
CA ASP A 143 -26.34 14.81 -26.57
C ASP A 143 -25.76 13.39 -26.55
N TYR A 144 -26.41 12.42 -25.88
CA TYR A 144 -25.84 11.09 -25.66
C TYR A 144 -26.70 9.91 -26.14
N VAL A 145 -28.02 10.06 -26.19
CA VAL A 145 -28.96 8.96 -26.48
C VAL A 145 -28.70 8.26 -27.82
N HIS A 146 -28.12 8.98 -28.78
CA HIS A 146 -27.81 8.45 -30.12
C HIS A 146 -26.61 7.48 -30.13
N GLU A 147 -25.75 7.54 -29.11
CA GLU A 147 -24.58 6.65 -28.94
C GLU A 147 -24.93 5.35 -28.21
N TRP A 148 -26.03 5.34 -27.45
CA TRP A 148 -26.47 4.19 -26.66
C TRP A 148 -26.82 2.96 -27.54
N PRO A 149 -26.82 1.74 -26.98
CA PRO A 149 -27.25 0.55 -27.71
C PRO A 149 -28.59 0.72 -28.42
N SER A 150 -28.67 0.26 -29.66
CA SER A 150 -29.92 0.20 -30.45
C SER A 150 -30.63 -1.16 -30.33
N ASN A 151 -30.03 -2.11 -29.61
CA ASN A 151 -30.55 -3.43 -29.35
C ASN A 151 -30.51 -3.69 -27.83
N PRO A 152 -31.63 -4.04 -27.16
CA PRO A 152 -32.99 -4.21 -27.70
C PRO A 152 -33.57 -2.93 -28.36
N PRO A 153 -34.51 -3.03 -29.31
CA PRO A 153 -35.05 -1.86 -30.02
C PRO A 153 -35.65 -0.78 -29.11
N SER A 154 -36.18 -1.17 -27.96
CA SER A 154 -36.75 -0.29 -26.95
C SER A 154 -35.70 0.34 -26.01
N PHE A 155 -34.42 -0.02 -26.14
CA PHE A 155 -33.36 0.36 -25.19
C PHE A 155 -33.29 1.87 -24.99
N ARG A 156 -33.12 2.63 -26.09
CA ARG A 156 -32.94 4.09 -26.01
C ARG A 156 -34.15 4.82 -25.44
N GLU A 157 -35.35 4.39 -25.82
CA GLU A 157 -36.60 4.99 -25.36
C GLU A 157 -36.83 4.72 -23.87
N GLU A 158 -36.78 3.46 -23.44
CA GLU A 158 -37.06 3.07 -22.06
C GLU A 158 -35.97 3.57 -21.09
N VAL A 159 -34.70 3.53 -21.48
CA VAL A 159 -33.57 4.04 -20.68
C VAL A 159 -33.59 5.57 -20.63
N GLY A 160 -34.01 6.23 -21.72
CA GLY A 160 -34.18 7.69 -21.78
C GLY A 160 -35.30 8.18 -20.86
N GLU A 161 -36.46 7.51 -20.89
CA GLU A 161 -37.60 7.79 -20.00
C GLU A 161 -37.22 7.61 -18.52
N TYR A 162 -36.49 6.52 -18.21
CA TYR A 162 -35.99 6.25 -16.86
C TYR A 162 -34.99 7.30 -16.38
N SER A 163 -33.95 7.59 -17.18
CA SER A 163 -32.91 8.57 -16.80
C SER A 163 -33.49 9.96 -16.51
N THR A 164 -34.47 10.39 -17.31
CA THR A 164 -35.20 11.65 -17.10
C THR A 164 -36.02 11.63 -15.80
N SER A 165 -36.74 10.54 -15.55
CA SER A 165 -37.59 10.41 -14.35
C SER A 165 -36.76 10.37 -13.07
N VAL A 166 -35.65 9.63 -13.07
CA VAL A 166 -34.73 9.56 -11.92
C VAL A 166 -34.02 10.89 -11.70
N ARG A 167 -33.67 11.64 -12.75
CA ARG A 167 -33.15 13.00 -12.61
C ARG A 167 -34.12 13.91 -11.84
N GLY A 168 -35.41 13.82 -12.13
CA GLY A 168 -36.44 14.56 -11.39
C GLY A 168 -36.58 14.13 -9.91
N LEU A 169 -36.26 12.89 -9.58
CA LEU A 169 -36.14 12.43 -8.19
C LEU A 169 -34.89 13.01 -7.51
N VAL A 170 -33.74 12.94 -8.18
CA VAL A 170 -32.47 13.48 -7.66
C VAL A 170 -32.61 14.95 -7.31
N LEU A 171 -33.16 15.77 -8.21
CA LEU A 171 -33.32 17.21 -7.99
C LEU A 171 -34.19 17.52 -6.75
N ARG A 172 -35.28 16.77 -6.55
CA ARG A 172 -36.13 16.93 -5.35
C ARG A 172 -35.42 16.49 -4.07
N LEU A 173 -34.59 15.45 -4.13
CA LEU A 173 -33.78 15.01 -2.99
C LEU A 173 -32.71 16.06 -2.65
N LEU A 174 -32.07 16.67 -3.65
CA LEU A 174 -31.09 17.74 -3.42
C LEU A 174 -31.73 18.96 -2.76
N GLU A 175 -32.94 19.35 -3.17
CA GLU A 175 -33.70 20.40 -2.47
C GLU A 175 -33.94 20.02 -1.00
N ALA A 176 -34.41 18.80 -0.76
CA ALA A 176 -34.70 18.33 0.59
C ALA A 176 -33.45 18.25 1.50
N ILE A 177 -32.32 17.81 0.94
CA ILE A 177 -31.02 17.73 1.63
C ILE A 177 -30.49 19.14 1.94
N SER A 178 -30.68 20.10 1.03
CA SER A 178 -30.33 21.51 1.24
C SER A 178 -31.14 22.09 2.40
N GLU A 179 -32.45 21.86 2.41
CA GLU A 179 -33.35 22.28 3.48
C GLU A 179 -33.01 21.63 4.83
N SER A 180 -32.61 20.36 4.85
CA SER A 180 -32.25 19.67 6.09
C SER A 180 -30.95 20.16 6.71
N LEU A 181 -30.11 20.86 5.94
CA LEU A 181 -28.93 21.59 6.44
C LEU A 181 -29.27 23.01 6.93
N GLY A 182 -30.52 23.46 6.78
CA GLY A 182 -30.93 24.83 7.05
C GLY A 182 -30.50 25.83 5.97
N LEU A 183 -30.16 25.35 4.77
CA LEU A 183 -29.80 26.17 3.62
C LEU A 183 -31.05 26.51 2.79
N GLU A 184 -30.93 27.50 1.91
CA GLU A 184 -31.93 27.75 0.85
C GLU A 184 -32.16 26.48 0.01
N ARG A 185 -33.40 26.25 -0.42
CA ARG A 185 -33.80 24.99 -1.12
C ARG A 185 -32.92 24.69 -2.33
N ASP A 186 -32.50 25.72 -3.06
CA ASP A 186 -31.71 25.60 -4.28
C ASP A 186 -30.21 25.89 -4.07
N HIS A 187 -29.73 26.02 -2.83
CA HIS A 187 -28.33 26.33 -2.53
C HIS A 187 -27.38 25.31 -3.15
N ILE A 188 -27.58 24.02 -2.85
CA ILE A 188 -26.75 22.94 -3.40
C ILE A 188 -26.85 22.92 -4.94
N GLY A 189 -28.04 23.05 -5.51
CA GLY A 189 -28.23 23.10 -6.97
C GLY A 189 -27.49 24.25 -7.65
N LYS A 190 -27.36 25.41 -6.99
CA LYS A 190 -26.60 26.56 -7.51
C LYS A 190 -25.09 26.37 -7.47
N ALA A 191 -24.58 25.69 -6.44
CA ALA A 191 -23.15 25.45 -6.26
C ALA A 191 -22.54 24.57 -7.36
N LEU A 192 -23.36 23.77 -8.04
CA LEU A 192 -22.94 22.70 -8.93
C LEU A 192 -22.84 23.09 -10.41
N GLY A 193 -23.31 24.27 -10.86
CA GLY A 193 -23.18 24.71 -12.26
C GLY A 193 -23.91 23.85 -13.31
N LYS A 194 -23.28 23.57 -14.47
CA LYS A 194 -23.81 22.66 -15.50
C LYS A 194 -23.60 21.19 -15.11
N HIS A 195 -24.49 20.68 -14.28
CA HIS A 195 -24.50 19.30 -13.79
C HIS A 195 -24.41 18.22 -14.89
N ALA A 196 -23.69 17.15 -14.60
CA ALA A 196 -23.69 15.92 -15.38
C ALA A 196 -24.52 14.81 -14.70
N GLN A 197 -25.04 13.88 -15.50
CA GLN A 197 -25.70 12.66 -15.01
C GLN A 197 -25.13 11.46 -15.75
N HIS A 198 -24.71 10.47 -14.99
CA HIS A 198 -24.23 9.19 -15.52
C HIS A 198 -25.00 8.04 -14.92
N MET A 199 -25.07 6.94 -15.64
CA MET A 199 -25.72 5.71 -15.19
C MET A 199 -24.85 4.51 -15.56
N ALA A 200 -24.86 3.48 -14.73
CA ALA A 200 -24.26 2.20 -15.07
C ALA A 200 -25.31 1.09 -14.90
N LEU A 201 -25.51 0.27 -15.93
CA LEU A 201 -26.26 -0.98 -15.81
C LEU A 201 -25.23 -2.05 -15.43
N ASN A 202 -25.18 -2.42 -14.14
CA ASN A 202 -24.27 -3.45 -13.64
C ASN A 202 -24.95 -4.83 -13.69
N TYR A 203 -24.19 -5.82 -14.13
CA TYR A 203 -24.60 -7.22 -14.19
C TYR A 203 -23.57 -8.10 -13.47
N TYR A 204 -24.03 -8.84 -12.47
CA TYR A 204 -23.21 -9.76 -11.68
C TYR A 204 -23.70 -11.18 -11.96
N PRO A 205 -23.00 -11.99 -12.78
CA PRO A 205 -23.38 -13.38 -13.00
C PRO A 205 -23.17 -14.23 -11.73
N PRO A 206 -23.85 -15.38 -11.57
CA PRO A 206 -23.58 -16.32 -10.49
C PRO A 206 -22.08 -16.67 -10.42
N CYS A 207 -21.50 -16.60 -9.24
CA CYS A 207 -20.08 -16.85 -8.98
C CYS A 207 -19.90 -18.21 -8.29
N PRO A 208 -19.06 -19.13 -8.80
CA PRO A 208 -18.89 -20.45 -8.19
C PRO A 208 -18.20 -20.40 -6.81
N GLN A 209 -17.42 -19.34 -6.52
CA GLN A 209 -16.68 -19.18 -5.26
C GLN A 209 -16.77 -17.71 -4.79
N PRO A 210 -17.96 -17.26 -4.35
CA PRO A 210 -18.22 -15.86 -4.00
C PRO A 210 -17.35 -15.35 -2.84
N GLU A 211 -16.81 -16.23 -2.01
CA GLU A 211 -15.88 -15.92 -0.91
C GLU A 211 -14.48 -15.48 -1.38
N LEU A 212 -14.17 -15.63 -2.67
CA LEU A 212 -12.85 -15.31 -3.23
C LEU A 212 -12.80 -13.99 -4.00
N THR A 213 -13.94 -13.36 -4.27
CA THR A 213 -14.02 -12.20 -5.17
C THR A 213 -15.10 -11.21 -4.75
N TYR A 214 -15.14 -10.06 -5.41
CA TYR A 214 -16.19 -9.05 -5.23
C TYR A 214 -16.82 -8.70 -6.57
N GLY A 215 -18.08 -8.30 -6.54
CA GLY A 215 -18.68 -7.59 -7.67
C GLY A 215 -18.13 -6.16 -7.76
N LEU A 216 -17.94 -5.52 -6.60
CA LEU A 216 -17.24 -4.25 -6.46
C LEU A 216 -16.65 -4.17 -5.04
N PRO A 217 -15.36 -3.83 -4.86
CA PRO A 217 -14.73 -3.74 -3.54
C PRO A 217 -15.24 -2.54 -2.74
N GLY A 218 -14.79 -2.43 -1.48
CA GLY A 218 -15.13 -1.30 -0.61
C GLY A 218 -14.64 0.03 -1.18
N HIS A 219 -15.54 0.99 -1.36
CA HIS A 219 -15.26 2.35 -1.84
C HIS A 219 -16.30 3.35 -1.32
N THR A 220 -15.98 4.64 -1.41
CA THR A 220 -16.95 5.74 -1.32
C THR A 220 -17.26 6.27 -2.72
N ASP A 221 -18.38 6.95 -2.84
CA ASP A 221 -18.82 7.53 -4.11
C ASP A 221 -18.25 8.95 -4.26
N PRO A 222 -17.42 9.24 -5.28
CA PRO A 222 -16.79 10.56 -5.43
C PRO A 222 -17.76 11.64 -5.94
N ASN A 223 -18.94 11.25 -6.41
CA ASN A 223 -19.98 12.16 -6.90
C ASN A 223 -20.74 12.83 -5.75
N LEU A 224 -21.77 13.62 -6.07
CA LEU A 224 -22.55 14.34 -5.07
C LEU A 224 -23.56 13.42 -4.36
N ILE A 225 -24.37 12.74 -5.16
CA ILE A 225 -25.42 11.84 -4.69
C ILE A 225 -25.62 10.72 -5.70
N THR A 226 -25.87 9.52 -5.19
CA THR A 226 -26.18 8.34 -6.00
C THR A 226 -27.60 7.87 -5.71
N VAL A 227 -28.34 7.55 -6.77
CA VAL A 227 -29.67 6.93 -6.71
C VAL A 227 -29.58 5.55 -7.36
N LEU A 228 -29.66 4.52 -6.53
CA LEU A 228 -29.46 3.13 -6.90
C LEU A 228 -30.80 2.39 -6.98
N LEU A 229 -31.09 1.83 -8.15
CA LEU A 229 -32.09 0.78 -8.33
C LEU A 229 -31.42 -0.59 -8.28
N GLN A 230 -32.01 -1.56 -7.60
CA GLN A 230 -31.54 -2.96 -7.60
C GLN A 230 -32.71 -3.93 -7.79
N ASP A 231 -32.41 -5.17 -8.17
CA ASP A 231 -33.40 -6.24 -8.16
C ASP A 231 -33.58 -6.85 -6.76
N ASP A 232 -34.30 -7.97 -6.71
CA ASP A 232 -34.61 -8.74 -5.52
C ASP A 232 -33.43 -9.59 -5.00
N VAL A 233 -32.26 -9.53 -5.65
CA VAL A 233 -31.07 -10.27 -5.22
C VAL A 233 -30.18 -9.38 -4.33
N PRO A 234 -29.97 -9.74 -3.05
CA PRO A 234 -29.08 -8.98 -2.17
C PRO A 234 -27.64 -8.96 -2.67
N GLY A 235 -26.92 -7.89 -2.36
CA GLY A 235 -25.50 -7.79 -2.72
C GLY A 235 -24.82 -6.52 -2.25
N LEU A 236 -25.57 -5.44 -2.04
CA LEU A 236 -25.03 -4.22 -1.43
C LEU A 236 -24.75 -4.45 0.06
N GLN A 237 -23.56 -4.03 0.50
CA GLN A 237 -23.19 -3.98 1.91
C GLN A 237 -22.61 -2.60 2.22
N VAL A 238 -23.00 -2.03 3.35
CA VAL A 238 -22.54 -0.71 3.84
C VAL A 238 -21.71 -0.92 5.10
N LEU A 239 -20.66 -0.13 5.28
CA LEU A 239 -19.83 -0.18 6.47
C LEU A 239 -20.38 0.77 7.53
N ASP A 240 -20.81 0.23 8.66
CA ASP A 240 -21.26 1.01 9.81
C ASP A 240 -20.52 0.54 11.07
N ASN A 241 -19.96 1.49 11.82
CA ASN A 241 -19.23 1.22 13.06
C ASN A 241 -18.18 0.09 12.95
N GLY A 242 -17.47 0.03 11.82
CA GLY A 242 -16.44 -0.97 11.52
C GLY A 242 -16.98 -2.36 11.14
N LYS A 243 -18.30 -2.51 10.95
CA LYS A 243 -18.94 -3.77 10.54
C LYS A 243 -19.69 -3.60 9.23
N TRP A 244 -19.64 -4.64 8.39
CA TRP A 244 -20.40 -4.68 7.16
C TRP A 244 -21.85 -5.09 7.44
N ILE A 245 -22.80 -4.26 7.02
CA ILE A 245 -24.24 -4.50 7.13
C ILE A 245 -24.81 -4.77 5.73
N ALA A 246 -25.57 -5.85 5.58
CA ALA A 246 -26.26 -6.16 4.33
C ALA A 246 -27.50 -5.27 4.15
N VAL A 247 -27.66 -4.67 2.97
CA VAL A 247 -28.84 -3.88 2.61
C VAL A 247 -29.82 -4.77 1.86
N ASN A 248 -30.94 -5.10 2.52
CA ASN A 248 -31.97 -5.96 1.96
C ASN A 248 -32.81 -5.21 0.91
N PRO A 249 -33.05 -5.80 -0.29
CA PRO A 249 -33.91 -5.16 -1.29
C PRO A 249 -35.36 -5.00 -0.82
N ILE A 250 -35.90 -3.78 -0.92
CA ILE A 250 -37.32 -3.51 -0.71
C ILE A 250 -37.97 -3.22 -2.08
N PRO A 251 -39.05 -3.92 -2.46
CA PRO A 251 -39.73 -3.70 -3.74
C PRO A 251 -40.16 -2.24 -3.95
N ASN A 252 -39.99 -1.75 -5.17
CA ASN A 252 -40.39 -0.40 -5.59
C ASN A 252 -39.79 0.71 -4.70
N THR A 253 -38.51 0.57 -4.37
CA THR A 253 -37.72 1.58 -3.66
C THR A 253 -36.43 1.88 -4.40
N PHE A 254 -35.84 3.03 -4.09
CA PHE A 254 -34.47 3.37 -4.46
C PHE A 254 -33.61 3.46 -3.21
N ILE A 255 -32.36 3.04 -3.31
CA ILE A 255 -31.33 3.32 -2.32
C ILE A 255 -30.64 4.63 -2.70
N ILE A 256 -30.47 5.50 -1.73
CA ILE A 256 -29.82 6.80 -1.85
C ILE A 256 -28.57 6.77 -0.99
N ASN A 257 -27.46 7.26 -1.52
CA ASN A 257 -26.27 7.51 -0.73
C ASN A 257 -25.62 8.84 -1.05
N ILE A 258 -25.02 9.40 0.00
CA ILE A 258 -24.25 10.64 -0.02
C ILE A 258 -22.85 10.32 -0.50
N GLY A 259 -22.35 11.12 -1.44
CA GLY A 259 -20.97 11.00 -1.92
C GLY A 259 -20.06 12.07 -1.33
N ASP A 260 -18.77 11.95 -1.64
CA ASP A 260 -17.68 12.72 -1.03
C ASP A 260 -17.89 14.23 -1.21
N GLN A 261 -18.37 14.67 -2.37
CA GLN A 261 -18.62 16.08 -2.65
C GLN A 261 -19.73 16.68 -1.78
N MET A 262 -20.77 15.89 -1.45
CA MET A 262 -21.83 16.36 -0.56
C MET A 262 -21.35 16.42 0.88
N GLN A 263 -20.49 15.49 1.30
CA GLN A 263 -19.84 15.54 2.61
C GLN A 263 -19.05 16.86 2.77
N VAL A 264 -18.28 17.25 1.75
CA VAL A 264 -17.56 18.54 1.72
C VAL A 264 -18.50 19.73 1.82
N ILE A 265 -19.52 19.82 0.95
CA ILE A 265 -20.48 20.94 0.93
C ILE A 265 -21.19 21.07 2.29
N SER A 266 -21.48 19.93 2.93
CA SER A 266 -22.13 19.88 4.24
C SER A 266 -21.21 20.20 5.43
N ASN A 267 -19.92 20.46 5.20
CA ASN A 267 -18.90 20.65 6.24
C ASN A 267 -18.84 19.45 7.22
N ASP A 268 -18.72 18.23 6.67
CA ASP A 268 -18.70 16.93 7.39
C ASP A 268 -19.95 16.61 8.22
N ARG A 269 -21.04 17.35 8.04
CA ARG A 269 -22.32 17.05 8.71
C ARG A 269 -22.95 15.78 8.16
N TYR A 270 -22.82 15.54 6.86
CA TYR A 270 -23.32 14.35 6.17
C TYR A 270 -22.16 13.46 5.75
N LYS A 271 -22.38 12.14 5.81
CA LYS A 271 -21.30 11.15 5.67
C LYS A 271 -21.34 10.47 4.31
N SER A 272 -20.23 10.48 3.61
CA SER A 272 -19.93 9.54 2.53
C SER A 272 -19.43 8.24 3.15
N VAL A 273 -20.13 7.13 2.87
CA VAL A 273 -19.93 5.87 3.60
C VAL A 273 -19.36 4.79 2.69
N LEU A 274 -18.35 4.07 3.22
CA LEU A 274 -17.75 2.92 2.57
C LEU A 274 -18.82 1.85 2.31
N HIS A 275 -18.92 1.41 1.06
CA HIS A 275 -19.86 0.39 0.64
C HIS A 275 -19.23 -0.54 -0.40
N ARG A 276 -19.77 -1.75 -0.53
CA ARG A 276 -19.27 -2.77 -1.46
C ARG A 276 -20.40 -3.59 -2.07
N ALA A 277 -20.13 -4.25 -3.18
CA ALA A 277 -21.06 -5.20 -3.81
C ALA A 277 -20.46 -6.62 -3.78
N VAL A 278 -21.10 -7.52 -3.03
CA VAL A 278 -20.76 -8.94 -3.00
C VAL A 278 -21.52 -9.69 -4.09
N VAL A 279 -21.00 -10.86 -4.46
CA VAL A 279 -21.63 -11.79 -5.42
C VAL A 279 -22.11 -13.04 -4.71
N ASN A 280 -22.94 -13.84 -5.39
CA ASN A 280 -23.50 -15.07 -4.87
C ASN A 280 -23.40 -16.19 -5.91
N CYS A 281 -23.57 -17.44 -5.49
CA CYS A 281 -23.45 -18.62 -6.36
C CYS A 281 -24.76 -19.08 -7.01
N ASN A 282 -25.89 -18.46 -6.68
CA ASN A 282 -27.22 -18.98 -7.01
C ASN A 282 -27.89 -18.25 -8.16
N GLN A 283 -27.82 -16.92 -8.19
CA GLN A 283 -28.63 -16.07 -9.05
C GLN A 283 -27.83 -14.87 -9.56
N GLU A 284 -28.10 -14.44 -10.80
CA GLU A 284 -27.58 -13.18 -11.30
C GLU A 284 -28.19 -12.00 -10.53
N ARG A 285 -27.43 -10.91 -10.42
CA ARG A 285 -27.90 -9.66 -9.82
C ARG A 285 -27.76 -8.52 -10.81
N ILE A 286 -28.73 -7.63 -10.85
CA ILE A 286 -28.65 -6.36 -11.59
C ILE A 286 -28.82 -5.17 -10.66
N SER A 287 -28.02 -4.14 -10.90
CA SER A 287 -28.14 -2.88 -10.20
C SER A 287 -27.84 -1.71 -11.12
N ILE A 288 -28.59 -0.64 -10.99
CA ILE A 288 -28.55 0.54 -11.86
C ILE A 288 -28.32 1.79 -10.99
N PRO A 289 -27.07 2.08 -10.59
CA PRO A 289 -26.73 3.36 -9.98
C PRO A 289 -26.83 4.49 -11.02
N THR A 290 -27.50 5.57 -10.61
CA THR A 290 -27.51 6.85 -11.30
C THR A 290 -26.73 7.85 -10.46
N PHE A 291 -25.65 8.37 -11.03
CA PHE A 291 -24.73 9.30 -10.39
C PHE A 291 -25.07 10.72 -10.83
N TYR A 292 -25.14 11.63 -9.87
CA TYR A 292 -25.29 13.05 -10.12
C TYR A 292 -23.99 13.77 -9.76
N CYS A 293 -23.41 14.44 -10.74
CA CYS A 293 -22.10 15.09 -10.63
C CYS A 293 -22.24 16.61 -10.81
N PRO A 294 -21.46 17.42 -10.07
CA PRO A 294 -21.24 18.82 -10.36
C PRO A 294 -20.71 19.03 -11.78
N SER A 295 -20.81 20.25 -12.26
CA SER A 295 -20.13 20.70 -13.47
C SER A 295 -18.62 20.53 -13.31
N PRO A 296 -17.90 20.29 -14.41
CA PRO A 296 -16.46 20.26 -14.34
C PRO A 296 -15.86 21.54 -13.72
N ASP A 297 -16.36 22.71 -14.10
CA ASP A 297 -15.89 23.99 -13.57
C ASP A 297 -16.46 24.36 -12.18
N ALA A 298 -17.22 23.47 -11.52
CA ALA A 298 -17.80 23.76 -10.21
C ALA A 298 -16.76 23.68 -9.08
N VAL A 299 -16.70 24.73 -8.26
CA VAL A 299 -15.86 24.75 -7.06
C VAL A 299 -16.65 24.13 -5.90
N ILE A 300 -16.15 23.01 -5.39
CA ILE A 300 -16.75 22.29 -4.26
C ILE A 300 -16.06 22.73 -2.97
N GLU A 301 -16.78 23.50 -2.17
CA GLU A 301 -16.35 24.02 -0.87
C GLU A 301 -17.48 23.91 0.16
N PRO A 302 -17.18 23.92 1.48
CA PRO A 302 -18.21 23.94 2.50
C PRO A 302 -19.12 25.17 2.36
N ALA A 303 -20.42 24.95 2.48
CA ALA A 303 -21.38 26.06 2.48
C ALA A 303 -21.05 27.03 3.61
N LYS A 304 -20.94 28.32 3.28
CA LYS A 304 -20.45 29.36 4.22
C LYS A 304 -21.33 29.47 5.46
N GLU A 305 -22.62 29.23 5.30
CA GLU A 305 -23.63 29.21 6.35
C GLU A 305 -23.44 28.07 7.35
N LEU A 306 -22.69 27.03 7.00
CA LEU A 306 -22.41 25.87 7.85
C LEU A 306 -21.07 25.95 8.59
N ILE A 307 -20.30 27.03 8.36
CA ILE A 307 -19.01 27.30 9.00
C ILE A 307 -19.22 28.23 10.20
N SER A 308 -18.73 27.84 11.37
CA SER A 308 -18.76 28.68 12.58
C SER A 308 -17.49 28.49 13.41
N ASP A 309 -17.28 29.33 14.45
CA ASP A 309 -16.15 29.16 15.37
C ASP A 309 -16.20 27.82 16.13
N GLU A 310 -17.41 27.29 16.34
CA GLU A 310 -17.65 26.00 17.01
C GLU A 310 -17.51 24.81 16.06
N GLN A 311 -17.66 25.05 14.76
CA GLN A 311 -17.49 24.07 13.69
C GLN A 311 -16.71 24.73 12.54
N PRO A 312 -15.39 24.94 12.70
CA PRO A 312 -14.56 25.57 11.69
C PRO A 312 -14.55 24.70 10.42
N ALA A 313 -14.15 25.29 9.29
CA ALA A 313 -13.84 24.49 8.12
C ALA A 313 -12.81 23.43 8.51
N GLY A 314 -13.12 22.15 8.28
CA GLY A 314 -12.26 21.03 8.68
C GLY A 314 -10.81 21.19 8.17
N PRO A 315 -9.79 20.79 8.96
CA PRO A 315 -8.38 20.93 8.57
C PRO A 315 -7.99 20.13 7.31
N GLU A 316 -8.81 19.18 6.86
CA GLU A 316 -8.65 18.43 5.60
C GLU A 316 -8.96 19.26 4.34
N LEU A 317 -9.48 20.48 4.46
CA LEU A 317 -10.00 21.25 3.30
C LEU A 317 -8.98 22.13 2.55
N GLN A 318 -7.72 22.23 3.00
CA GLN A 318 -6.64 22.81 2.17
C GLN A 318 -6.12 21.85 1.08
N LEU A 319 -6.53 20.58 1.10
CA LEU A 319 -6.27 19.59 0.04
C LEU A 319 -7.32 19.63 -1.09
N PHE A 320 -8.47 20.28 -0.88
CA PHE A 320 -9.64 20.17 -1.79
C PHE A 320 -9.64 21.14 -2.98
N GLU A 321 -8.81 22.19 -2.99
CA GLU A 321 -8.57 22.98 -4.23
C GLU A 321 -7.97 22.09 -5.34
N HIS A 322 -7.23 21.04 -4.97
CA HIS A 322 -6.74 20.03 -5.90
C HIS A 322 -7.82 19.04 -6.35
N GLN A 323 -8.88 18.84 -5.56
CA GLN A 323 -9.90 17.81 -5.81
C GLN A 323 -10.97 18.26 -6.83
N VAL A 324 -11.22 19.57 -6.94
CA VAL A 324 -12.02 20.14 -8.03
C VAL A 324 -11.35 19.93 -9.40
N LEU A 325 -10.01 20.04 -9.47
CA LEU A 325 -9.24 19.65 -10.66
C LEU A 325 -9.24 18.14 -10.88
N ILE A 326 -9.22 17.35 -9.80
CA ILE A 326 -9.35 15.89 -9.85
C ILE A 326 -10.72 15.47 -10.37
N CYS A 327 -11.84 16.17 -10.13
CA CYS A 327 -13.15 15.80 -10.70
C CYS A 327 -13.21 15.98 -12.23
N ASN A 328 -12.59 17.02 -12.78
CA ASN A 328 -12.49 17.24 -14.25
C ASN A 328 -11.55 16.27 -14.92
N SER A 329 -10.48 15.97 -14.19
CA SER A 329 -9.54 14.94 -14.50
C SER A 329 -10.26 13.59 -14.45
N MET A 330 -11.05 13.28 -13.42
CA MET A 330 -11.81 12.05 -13.18
C MET A 330 -12.95 11.85 -14.16
N GLU A 331 -13.58 12.87 -14.74
CA GLU A 331 -14.59 12.69 -15.80
C GLU A 331 -13.93 12.46 -17.18
N ASN A 332 -12.79 13.09 -17.48
CA ASN A 332 -11.92 12.69 -18.59
C ASN A 332 -11.16 11.38 -18.33
N GLN A 333 -11.09 10.95 -17.06
CA GLN A 333 -10.44 9.73 -16.55
C GLN A 333 -11.43 8.74 -15.96
N MET A 334 -12.71 8.91 -16.28
CA MET A 334 -13.57 7.77 -16.46
C MET A 334 -13.10 6.97 -17.66
N GLY A 335 -12.16 7.61 -18.44
CA GLY A 335 -11.01 7.37 -19.36
C GLY A 335 -9.67 6.87 -18.85
N ILE A 336 -9.49 6.69 -17.57
CA ILE A 336 -8.30 6.10 -16.97
C ILE A 336 -8.83 5.32 -15.77
N SER A 337 -7.93 4.60 -15.12
CA SER A 337 -8.10 3.97 -13.83
C SER A 337 -8.94 4.80 -12.85
N SER A 338 -9.42 4.17 -11.78
CA SER A 338 -9.20 4.77 -10.46
C SER A 338 -7.83 5.42 -10.51
N LYS A 339 -7.73 6.74 -10.66
CA LYS A 339 -6.42 7.36 -10.74
C LYS A 339 -5.80 7.19 -9.34
N GLU A 340 -5.13 6.05 -9.10
CA GLU A 340 -3.68 6.09 -9.06
C GLU A 340 -3.33 7.08 -10.19
N PHE A 341 -3.04 8.36 -9.88
CA PHE A 341 -2.17 9.10 -10.82
C PHE A 341 -1.10 8.08 -11.15
N ASP A 342 -0.89 7.83 -12.45
CA ASP A 342 0.06 6.84 -12.98
C ASP A 342 0.80 6.20 -11.81
N ASP A 343 0.34 5.05 -11.28
CA ASP A 343 0.77 4.59 -9.94
C ASP A 343 2.30 4.67 -9.87
N GLU A 344 2.99 4.55 -11.01
CA GLU A 344 4.31 5.15 -11.23
C GLU A 344 4.40 6.68 -11.02
N GLU A 345 4.03 7.63 -11.88
CA GLU A 345 4.08 9.09 -11.57
C GLU A 345 3.53 9.58 -10.18
N GLU A 346 2.43 9.07 -9.58
CA GLU A 346 2.10 9.43 -8.17
C GLU A 346 3.07 8.77 -7.21
N ASN A 347 3.28 7.45 -7.29
CA ASN A 347 4.23 6.82 -6.36
C ASN A 347 5.63 7.33 -6.61
N LEU A 348 5.97 7.84 -7.80
CA LEU A 348 7.22 8.49 -8.16
C LEU A 348 7.24 9.91 -7.64
N SER A 349 6.12 10.63 -7.60
CA SER A 349 6.05 11.96 -6.98
C SER A 349 6.07 11.87 -5.46
N HIS A 350 5.38 10.89 -4.86
CA HIS A 350 5.44 10.55 -3.44
C HIS A 350 6.78 9.93 -3.08
N TYR A 351 7.37 9.10 -3.93
CA TYR A 351 8.71 8.57 -3.75
C TYR A 351 9.75 9.67 -3.97
N ALA A 352 9.56 10.60 -4.90
CA ALA A 352 10.42 11.78 -5.06
C ALA A 352 10.31 12.69 -3.84
N LEU A 353 9.11 12.89 -3.30
CA LEU A 353 8.89 13.61 -2.05
C LEU A 353 9.51 12.87 -0.85
N HIS A 354 9.41 11.54 -0.82
CA HIS A 354 10.04 10.67 0.17
C HIS A 354 11.56 10.76 0.08
N LEU A 355 12.14 10.73 -1.13
CA LEU A 355 13.57 10.92 -1.38
C LEU A 355 14.02 12.33 -0.98
N ALA A 356 13.25 13.36 -1.31
CA ALA A 356 13.52 14.75 -0.95
C ALA A 356 13.45 15.00 0.57
N SER A 357 12.65 14.20 1.29
CA SER A 357 12.48 14.25 2.74
C SER A 357 13.13 13.07 3.47
N ALA A 358 13.98 12.28 2.80
CA ALA A 358 14.49 11.00 3.30
C ALA A 358 15.33 11.12 4.58
N SER A 359 15.83 12.32 4.89
CA SER A 359 16.55 12.61 6.14
C SER A 359 15.62 12.84 7.33
N VAL A 360 14.37 13.25 7.11
CA VAL A 360 13.43 13.63 8.18
C VAL A 360 13.12 12.44 9.08
N LEU A 361 12.65 11.33 8.49
CA LEU A 361 12.21 10.16 9.26
C LEU A 361 13.36 9.50 10.05
N PRO A 362 14.56 9.24 9.49
CA PRO A 362 15.69 8.74 10.25
C PRO A 362 16.14 9.67 11.38
N MET A 363 16.09 10.99 11.18
CA MET A 363 16.46 11.97 12.21
C MET A 363 15.44 12.02 13.35
N VAL A 364 14.14 11.93 13.04
CA VAL A 364 13.07 11.79 14.04
C VAL A 364 13.21 10.47 14.80
N LEU A 365 13.48 9.37 14.09
CA LEU A 365 13.69 8.05 14.72
C LEU A 365 14.92 8.06 15.63
N LYS A 366 16.01 8.70 15.20
CA LYS A 366 17.22 8.87 16.03
C LYS A 366 16.89 9.62 17.32
N ALA A 367 16.17 10.74 17.23
CA ALA A 367 15.74 11.48 18.42
C ALA A 367 14.85 10.61 19.32
N ALA A 368 13.93 9.82 18.76
CA ALA A 368 13.07 8.92 19.53
C ALA A 368 13.87 7.82 20.27
N VAL A 369 14.90 7.26 19.62
CA VAL A 369 15.84 6.29 20.23
C VAL A 369 16.65 6.96 21.35
N GLU A 370 17.23 8.13 21.10
CA GLU A 370 18.02 8.87 22.10
C GLU A 370 17.20 9.28 23.34
N LEU A 371 15.91 9.59 23.13
CA LEU A 371 14.97 9.95 24.20
C LEU A 371 14.37 8.73 24.93
N GLY A 372 14.65 7.51 24.48
CA GLY A 372 14.11 6.27 25.06
C GLY A 372 12.60 6.09 24.86
N VAL A 373 12.03 6.73 23.82
CA VAL A 373 10.59 6.73 23.55
C VAL A 373 10.11 5.32 23.19
N LEU A 374 10.92 4.57 22.45
CA LEU A 374 10.55 3.21 22.01
C LEU A 374 10.44 2.24 23.18
N GLU A 375 11.32 2.35 24.19
CA GLU A 375 11.29 1.57 25.43
C GLU A 375 10.10 1.95 26.32
N ILE A 376 9.71 3.23 26.35
CA ILE A 376 8.50 3.69 27.04
C ILE A 376 7.26 3.01 26.43
N ILE A 377 7.16 3.02 25.10
CA ILE A 377 6.04 2.42 24.37
C ILE A 377 6.03 0.89 24.53
N GLN A 378 7.19 0.23 24.41
CA GLN A 378 7.29 -1.22 24.57
C GLN A 378 6.85 -1.67 25.97
N ARG A 379 7.22 -0.91 27.02
CA ARG A 379 6.80 -1.19 28.41
C ARG A 379 5.28 -1.07 28.62
N ALA A 380 4.59 -0.26 27.84
CA ALA A 380 3.14 -0.12 27.93
C ALA A 380 2.38 -1.33 27.36
N GLY A 381 3.01 -2.08 26.46
CA GLY A 381 2.51 -3.35 25.93
C GLY A 381 1.71 -3.23 24.62
N PRO A 382 1.45 -4.36 23.93
CA PRO A 382 0.75 -4.37 22.65
C PRO A 382 -0.68 -3.83 22.77
N GLY A 383 -1.03 -2.81 21.97
CA GLY A 383 -2.36 -2.19 21.96
C GLY A 383 -2.57 -1.11 23.02
N ALA A 384 -1.54 -0.75 23.80
CA ALA A 384 -1.61 0.36 24.74
C ALA A 384 -1.63 1.71 24.01
N LEU A 385 -2.63 2.54 24.32
CA LEU A 385 -2.75 3.92 23.83
C LEU A 385 -2.11 4.86 24.85
N LEU A 386 -0.83 5.21 24.65
CA LEU A 386 -0.18 6.27 25.41
C LEU A 386 -0.40 7.61 24.72
N SER A 387 -0.82 8.63 25.48
CA SER A 387 -0.82 10.00 25.00
C SER A 387 0.60 10.57 24.94
N SER A 388 0.79 11.59 24.11
CA SER A 388 2.04 12.33 23.95
C SER A 388 2.53 12.94 25.28
N SER A 389 1.59 13.35 26.15
CA SER A 389 1.87 13.79 27.52
C SER A 389 2.33 12.67 28.45
N GLN A 390 1.78 11.45 28.31
CA GLN A 390 2.20 10.29 29.09
C GLN A 390 3.60 9.82 28.68
N ILE A 391 3.94 9.88 27.38
CA ILE A 391 5.30 9.60 26.89
C ILE A 391 6.26 10.67 27.42
N ALA A 392 5.94 11.96 27.24
CA ALA A 392 6.78 13.06 27.70
C ALA A 392 7.12 12.96 29.20
N SER A 393 6.14 12.61 30.03
CA SER A 393 6.31 12.47 31.48
C SER A 393 7.28 11.35 31.91
N GLN A 394 7.57 10.40 31.02
CA GLN A 394 8.43 9.25 31.27
C GLN A 394 9.83 9.41 30.67
N ILE A 395 10.10 10.51 29.95
CA ILE A 395 11.42 10.80 29.38
C ILE A 395 12.38 11.20 30.52
N PRO A 396 13.60 10.62 30.57
CA PRO A 396 14.54 10.83 31.69
C PRO A 396 15.02 12.28 31.89
N THR A 397 15.02 13.10 30.85
CA THR A 397 15.44 14.51 30.87
C THR A 397 14.22 15.43 30.96
N HIS A 398 14.23 16.40 31.89
CA HIS A 398 13.13 17.35 32.15
C HIS A 398 12.41 17.81 30.87
N SER A 399 11.17 17.35 30.68
CA SER A 399 10.32 17.71 29.56
C SER A 399 9.61 19.05 29.83
N ASN A 400 9.89 20.07 29.03
CA ASN A 400 9.17 21.34 28.98
C ASN A 400 7.75 21.15 28.39
N ALA A 401 6.80 22.03 28.71
CA ALA A 401 5.40 21.88 28.28
C ALA A 401 5.23 21.77 26.74
N ASP A 402 6.16 22.31 25.97
CA ASP A 402 6.18 22.24 24.51
C ASP A 402 6.69 20.90 23.95
N SER A 403 7.26 20.00 24.78
CA SER A 403 7.78 18.71 24.28
C SER A 403 6.66 17.73 23.92
N SER A 404 5.47 17.86 24.52
CA SER A 404 4.35 16.96 24.25
C SER A 404 3.72 17.17 22.87
N SER A 405 3.84 18.35 22.27
CA SER A 405 3.33 18.62 20.91
C SER A 405 4.24 18.02 19.82
N LEU A 406 5.55 17.91 20.09
CA LEU A 406 6.51 17.26 19.18
C LEU A 406 6.48 15.72 19.27
N LEU A 407 5.91 15.18 20.36
CA LEU A 407 5.72 13.74 20.59
C LEU A 407 4.36 13.24 20.08
N ASP A 408 3.54 14.13 19.49
CA ASP A 408 2.25 13.80 18.87
C ASP A 408 2.48 13.09 17.52
N CYS A 409 3.05 11.89 17.62
CA CYS A 409 3.34 11.02 16.51
C CYS A 409 2.58 9.71 16.72
N SER A 410 1.38 9.66 16.15
CA SER A 410 0.74 8.43 15.69
C SER A 410 1.64 7.58 14.75
N MET A 411 2.84 8.09 14.41
CA MET A 411 3.88 7.48 13.61
C MET A 411 4.86 6.58 14.37
N VAL A 412 4.65 6.21 15.64
CA VAL A 412 5.55 5.24 16.30
C VAL A 412 5.17 3.82 15.90
N TRP A 413 5.74 3.36 14.77
CA TRP A 413 5.54 2.05 14.12
C TRP A 413 5.71 0.86 15.08
N PRO A 414 4.61 0.20 15.51
CA PRO A 414 4.71 -0.95 16.41
C PRO A 414 5.46 -2.17 15.82
N PRO A 415 5.45 -2.45 14.50
CA PRO A 415 6.21 -3.59 13.96
C PRO A 415 7.71 -3.34 13.78
N VAL A 416 8.13 -2.09 13.49
CA VAL A 416 9.52 -1.75 13.11
C VAL A 416 10.35 -1.34 14.32
N SER A 417 9.74 -0.66 15.30
CA SER A 417 10.40 -0.22 16.54
C SER A 417 11.13 -1.35 17.28
N LYS A 418 10.65 -2.60 17.19
CA LYS A 418 11.30 -3.78 17.79
C LYS A 418 12.73 -4.05 17.32
N TYR A 419 13.13 -3.54 16.15
CA TYR A 419 14.49 -3.69 15.64
C TYR A 419 15.46 -2.63 16.18
N PHE A 420 14.93 -1.55 16.74
CA PHE A 420 15.72 -0.45 17.32
C PHE A 420 15.79 -0.52 18.85
N ILE A 421 14.98 -1.39 19.47
CA ILE A 421 15.11 -1.77 20.88
C ILE A 421 15.97 -3.03 20.97
N ARG A 422 16.75 -3.17 22.04
CA ARG A 422 17.53 -4.40 22.29
C ARG A 422 16.62 -5.64 22.33
N ASN A 423 16.89 -6.59 21.46
CA ASN A 423 16.17 -7.86 21.41
C ASN A 423 16.65 -8.84 22.51
N GLN A 424 16.02 -10.02 22.61
CA GLN A 424 16.37 -11.05 23.60
C GLN A 424 17.81 -11.58 23.46
N ASP A 425 18.38 -11.47 22.25
CA ASP A 425 19.76 -11.88 21.93
C ASP A 425 20.76 -10.73 22.08
N GLY A 426 20.32 -9.55 22.56
CA GLY A 426 21.15 -8.39 22.85
C GLY A 426 21.47 -7.45 21.68
N GLY A 427 20.98 -7.71 20.47
CA GLY A 427 21.21 -6.90 19.27
C GLY A 427 20.18 -5.78 19.06
N SER A 428 20.61 -4.69 18.40
CA SER A 428 19.75 -3.55 18.00
C SER A 428 20.31 -2.84 16.76
N MET A 429 19.43 -2.28 15.92
CA MET A 429 19.78 -1.39 14.81
C MET A 429 20.01 0.07 15.25
N ALA A 430 19.73 0.43 16.51
CA ALA A 430 19.91 1.79 17.01
C ALA A 430 21.35 2.33 16.83
N PRO A 431 22.42 1.58 17.21
CA PRO A 431 23.79 2.08 17.01
C PRO A 431 24.18 2.23 15.53
N LEU A 432 23.58 1.42 14.64
CA LEU A 432 23.76 1.58 13.19
C LEU A 432 23.08 2.85 12.68
N LEU A 433 21.87 3.15 13.16
CA LEU A 433 21.18 4.42 12.88
C LEU A 433 22.01 5.61 13.37
N ASP A 434 22.53 5.56 14.60
CA ASP A 434 23.36 6.61 15.18
C ASP A 434 24.63 6.85 14.35
N MET A 435 25.27 5.80 13.87
CA MET A 435 26.45 5.90 13.02
C MET A 435 26.12 6.54 11.66
N ILE A 436 25.06 6.10 10.98
CA ILE A 436 24.71 6.61 9.65
C ILE A 436 24.27 8.07 9.71
N GLN A 437 23.57 8.46 10.78
CA GLN A 437 23.10 9.83 11.00
C GLN A 437 24.09 10.67 11.84
N ASP A 438 25.30 10.15 12.09
CA ASP A 438 26.33 10.88 12.78
C ASP A 438 26.82 12.06 11.93
N LYS A 439 27.12 13.21 12.56
CA LYS A 439 27.63 14.38 11.86
C LYS A 439 28.87 14.09 11.01
N ALA A 440 29.75 13.18 11.45
CA ALA A 440 30.93 12.80 10.69
C ALA A 440 30.57 12.15 9.34
N ILE A 441 29.50 11.35 9.29
CA ILE A 441 28.97 10.76 8.06
C ILE A 441 28.07 11.73 7.32
N THR A 442 27.15 12.42 8.00
CA THR A 442 26.21 13.34 7.35
C THR A 442 26.94 14.44 6.59
N ASN A 443 28.07 14.92 7.13
CA ASN A 443 28.85 15.97 6.48
C ASN A 443 29.48 15.52 5.15
N THR A 444 29.75 14.23 4.95
CA THR A 444 30.39 13.76 3.71
C THR A 444 29.48 13.90 2.49
N TRP A 445 28.16 13.91 2.69
CA TRP A 445 27.20 14.06 1.60
C TRP A 445 27.25 15.44 0.94
N TYR A 446 27.75 16.47 1.64
CA TYR A 446 27.95 17.80 1.04
C TYR A 446 29.10 17.81 0.02
N ASP A 447 30.10 16.94 0.21
CA ASP A 447 31.26 16.80 -0.68
C ASP A 447 31.06 15.75 -1.78
N LEU A 448 29.91 15.05 -1.81
CA LEU A 448 29.62 14.01 -2.81
C LEU A 448 29.70 14.57 -4.23
N LYS A 449 29.16 15.77 -4.47
CA LYS A 449 29.20 16.42 -5.78
C LYS A 449 30.64 16.62 -6.26
N ASP A 450 31.51 17.12 -5.39
CA ASP A 450 32.90 17.43 -5.72
C ASP A 450 33.72 16.14 -5.86
N ALA A 451 33.41 15.10 -5.09
CA ALA A 451 33.96 13.75 -5.28
C ALA A 451 33.62 13.17 -6.65
N VAL A 452 32.40 13.34 -7.13
CA VAL A 452 31.99 12.88 -8.47
C VAL A 452 32.70 13.66 -9.59
N LEU A 453 32.86 14.97 -9.43
CA LEU A 453 33.48 15.83 -10.45
C LEU A 453 35.00 15.72 -10.50
N GLU A 454 35.65 15.63 -9.36
CA GLU A 454 37.12 15.71 -9.24
C GLU A 454 37.76 14.35 -8.98
N GLY A 455 36.95 13.33 -8.67
CA GLY A 455 37.40 12.04 -8.18
C GLY A 455 37.77 12.06 -6.69
N GLY A 456 37.93 10.87 -6.12
CA GLY A 456 38.19 10.66 -4.69
C GLY A 456 36.93 10.27 -3.92
N LEU A 457 37.08 10.05 -2.62
CA LEU A 457 35.97 9.70 -1.73
C LEU A 457 35.34 10.96 -1.13
N PRO A 458 34.00 11.02 -1.01
CA PRO A 458 33.32 12.08 -0.26
C PRO A 458 33.83 12.22 1.17
N PHE A 459 34.11 11.09 1.85
CA PHE A 459 34.66 11.12 3.21
C PHE A 459 36.06 11.78 3.26
N ASP A 460 36.95 11.43 2.34
CA ASP A 460 38.30 11.97 2.28
C ASP A 460 38.29 13.48 2.02
N LYS A 461 37.37 13.97 1.18
CA LYS A 461 37.20 15.40 0.90
C LYS A 461 36.68 16.16 2.13
N ALA A 462 35.68 15.61 2.81
CA ALA A 462 35.08 16.23 3.98
C ALA A 462 36.04 16.35 5.17
N HIS A 463 36.88 15.33 5.39
CA HIS A 463 37.71 15.22 6.59
C HIS A 463 39.21 15.34 6.33
N GLY A 464 39.64 15.36 5.07
CA GLY A 464 41.05 15.40 4.67
C GLY A 464 41.83 14.12 4.98
N MET A 465 41.14 13.00 5.28
CA MET A 465 41.74 11.71 5.63
C MET A 465 40.77 10.56 5.40
N LYS A 466 41.31 9.34 5.36
CA LYS A 466 40.53 8.12 5.13
C LYS A 466 39.63 7.79 6.32
N ALA A 467 38.47 7.19 6.05
CA ALA A 467 37.51 6.80 7.08
C ALA A 467 38.14 5.94 8.20
N ILE A 468 39.00 4.98 7.85
CA ILE A 468 39.67 4.11 8.83
C ILE A 468 40.64 4.88 9.75
N GLU A 469 41.29 5.93 9.22
CA GLU A 469 42.18 6.80 10.00
C GLU A 469 41.36 7.71 10.91
N TYR A 470 40.23 8.21 10.41
CA TYR A 470 39.30 9.05 11.17
C TYR A 470 38.67 8.29 12.35
N ILE A 471 38.24 7.04 12.15
CA ILE A 471 37.72 6.15 13.21
C ILE A 471 38.74 6.01 14.35
N GLY A 472 40.03 5.92 14.04
CA GLY A 472 41.09 5.85 15.05
C GLY A 472 41.41 7.20 15.71
N LYS A 473 41.06 8.32 15.08
CA LYS A 473 41.38 9.68 15.54
C LYS A 473 40.27 10.31 16.37
N ASP A 474 39.02 10.17 15.96
CA ASP A 474 37.85 10.71 16.68
C ASP A 474 37.29 9.63 17.60
N ALA A 475 37.59 9.72 18.90
CA ALA A 475 37.19 8.71 19.87
C ALA A 475 35.66 8.53 19.94
N ARG A 476 34.89 9.62 19.79
CA ARG A 476 33.43 9.60 19.85
C ARG A 476 32.85 8.85 18.65
N PHE A 477 33.30 9.17 17.44
CA PHE A 477 32.87 8.47 16.24
C PHE A 477 33.40 7.02 16.21
N GLY A 478 34.61 6.78 16.73
CA GLY A 478 35.17 5.46 16.91
C GLY A 478 34.30 4.56 17.81
N GLU A 479 33.79 5.09 18.92
CA GLU A 479 32.85 4.40 19.79
C GLU A 479 31.51 4.12 19.09
N THR A 480 30.96 5.10 18.36
CA THR A 480 29.73 4.92 17.57
C THR A 480 29.89 3.82 16.51
N PHE A 481 31.00 3.82 15.78
CA PHE A 481 31.32 2.80 14.78
C PHE A 481 31.47 1.40 15.40
N GLN A 482 32.18 1.30 16.53
CA GLN A 482 32.33 0.01 17.22
C GLN A 482 30.98 -0.50 17.77
N GLY A 483 30.15 0.40 18.31
CA GLY A 483 28.80 0.08 18.78
C GLY A 483 27.91 -0.47 17.66
N SER A 484 27.97 0.12 16.47
CA SER A 484 27.18 -0.36 15.32
C SER A 484 27.56 -1.77 14.92
N VAL A 485 28.86 -2.08 14.80
CA VAL A 485 29.36 -3.42 14.46
C VAL A 485 28.97 -4.43 15.54
N LYS A 486 29.14 -4.07 16.82
CA LYS A 486 28.89 -4.94 17.96
C LYS A 486 27.42 -5.34 18.10
N ASP A 487 26.50 -4.43 17.88
CA ASP A 487 25.06 -4.69 18.06
C ASP A 487 24.39 -5.23 16.78
N PHE A 488 24.91 -4.90 15.58
CA PHE A 488 24.37 -5.36 14.31
C PHE A 488 24.82 -6.78 13.93
N ASN A 489 26.11 -7.12 14.12
CA ASN A 489 26.65 -8.43 13.71
C ASN A 489 25.90 -9.63 14.33
N PRO A 490 25.53 -9.62 15.63
CA PRO A 490 24.72 -10.69 16.20
C PRO A 490 23.33 -10.83 15.56
N MET A 491 22.68 -9.71 15.22
CA MET A 491 21.38 -9.73 14.53
C MET A 491 21.49 -10.39 13.15
N LEU A 492 22.52 -9.99 12.38
CA LEU A 492 22.81 -10.57 11.07
C LEU A 492 23.07 -12.07 11.20
N MET A 493 23.94 -12.47 12.13
CA MET A 493 24.34 -13.86 12.30
C MET A 493 23.21 -14.76 12.81
N ASN A 494 22.34 -14.30 13.72
CA ASN A 494 21.17 -15.08 14.12
C ASN A 494 20.25 -15.36 12.92
N ASN A 495 19.99 -14.35 12.09
CA ASN A 495 19.18 -14.51 10.87
C ASN A 495 19.82 -15.51 9.88
N ILE A 496 21.15 -15.43 9.71
CA ILE A 496 21.91 -16.38 8.90
C ILE A 496 21.80 -17.78 9.47
N LEU A 497 22.11 -17.98 10.76
CA LEU A 497 22.12 -19.30 11.39
C LEU A 497 20.75 -19.98 11.39
N ASP A 498 19.66 -19.23 11.37
CA ASP A 498 18.29 -19.76 11.27
C ASP A 498 17.97 -20.31 9.89
N LYS A 499 18.47 -19.66 8.83
CA LYS A 499 18.18 -20.02 7.43
C LYS A 499 19.25 -20.90 6.79
N TYR A 500 20.51 -20.73 7.16
CA TYR A 500 21.66 -21.32 6.52
C TYR A 500 22.15 -22.55 7.29
N LYS A 501 22.18 -23.69 6.59
CA LYS A 501 22.62 -25.00 7.14
C LYS A 501 23.97 -25.46 6.62
N GLY A 502 24.65 -24.67 5.79
CA GLY A 502 25.91 -25.10 5.17
C GLY A 502 27.08 -25.27 6.13
N PHE A 503 26.92 -24.97 7.42
CA PHE A 503 27.89 -25.31 8.46
C PHE A 503 27.76 -26.76 8.97
N GLU A 504 26.64 -27.45 8.70
CA GLU A 504 26.43 -28.83 9.13
C GLU A 504 27.45 -29.78 8.48
N GLY A 505 28.06 -30.64 9.30
CA GLY A 505 29.02 -31.65 8.84
C GLY A 505 30.45 -31.13 8.60
N LEU A 506 30.72 -29.84 8.76
CA LEU A 506 32.09 -29.31 8.72
C LEU A 506 32.92 -29.78 9.92
N LYS A 507 34.19 -30.13 9.70
CA LYS A 507 35.13 -30.45 10.79
C LYS A 507 36.01 -29.26 11.14
N SER A 508 36.27 -28.37 10.17
CA SER A 508 37.06 -27.15 10.39
C SER A 508 36.51 -25.95 9.62
N LEU A 509 36.51 -24.79 10.28
CA LEU A 509 36.05 -23.52 9.72
C LEU A 509 37.08 -22.43 10.02
N ILE A 510 37.54 -21.74 8.98
CA ILE A 510 38.47 -20.62 9.09
C ILE A 510 37.70 -19.33 8.84
N ASP A 511 37.58 -18.48 9.86
CA ASP A 511 37.06 -17.11 9.74
C ASP A 511 38.24 -16.18 9.50
N VAL A 512 38.36 -15.68 8.28
CA VAL A 512 39.49 -14.85 7.87
C VAL A 512 39.02 -13.40 7.97
N GLY A 513 39.80 -12.55 8.63
CA GLY A 513 39.35 -11.20 9.03
C GLY A 513 38.29 -11.23 10.15
N GLY A 514 38.29 -12.30 10.97
CA GLY A 514 37.26 -12.54 11.99
C GLY A 514 37.29 -11.59 13.19
N GLY A 515 38.25 -10.67 13.28
CA GLY A 515 38.29 -9.63 14.28
C GLY A 515 38.32 -10.16 15.72
N ASP A 516 37.26 -9.85 16.47
CA ASP A 516 37.10 -10.28 17.86
C ASP A 516 36.54 -11.71 18.02
N ALA A 517 36.35 -12.45 16.92
CA ALA A 517 35.83 -13.81 16.86
C ALA A 517 34.37 -13.98 17.36
N THR A 518 33.61 -12.90 17.55
CA THR A 518 32.21 -12.97 18.00
C THR A 518 31.33 -13.77 17.03
N ILE A 519 31.49 -13.55 15.72
CA ILE A 519 30.75 -14.27 14.68
C ILE A 519 31.04 -15.78 14.75
N LEU A 520 32.33 -16.13 14.82
CA LEU A 520 32.77 -17.50 14.88
C LEU A 520 32.27 -18.21 16.15
N ASN A 521 32.27 -17.51 17.29
CA ASN A 521 31.70 -18.01 18.54
C ASN A 521 30.20 -18.34 18.43
N MET A 522 29.42 -17.51 17.72
CA MET A 522 28.00 -17.80 17.47
C MET A 522 27.81 -19.04 16.60
N ILE A 523 28.67 -19.23 15.58
CA ILE A 523 28.61 -20.41 14.70
C ILE A 523 28.92 -21.68 15.51
N ILE A 524 30.03 -21.72 16.25
CA ILE A 524 30.39 -22.93 17.01
C ILE A 524 29.47 -23.20 18.20
N SER A 525 28.80 -22.18 18.73
CA SER A 525 27.76 -22.38 19.75
C SER A 525 26.58 -23.20 19.21
N LYS A 526 26.26 -23.07 17.91
CA LYS A 526 25.24 -23.87 17.22
C LYS A 526 25.80 -25.18 16.64
N TYR A 527 27.08 -25.18 16.25
CA TYR A 527 27.77 -26.32 15.63
C TYR A 527 29.06 -26.66 16.40
N PRO A 528 28.95 -27.26 17.61
CA PRO A 528 30.07 -27.41 18.54
C PRO A 528 31.14 -28.42 18.10
N THR A 529 30.89 -29.17 17.03
CA THR A 529 31.83 -30.15 16.48
C THR A 529 32.87 -29.53 15.53
N ILE A 530 32.73 -28.26 15.18
CA ILE A 530 33.61 -27.55 14.26
C ILE A 530 34.86 -27.07 15.01
N ASN A 531 36.04 -27.39 14.50
CA ASN A 531 37.29 -26.76 14.93
C ASN A 531 37.42 -25.41 14.24
N ALA A 532 37.37 -24.32 15.01
CA ALA A 532 37.25 -22.97 14.47
C ALA A 532 38.54 -22.18 14.63
N VAL A 533 38.98 -21.52 13.55
CA VAL A 533 40.16 -20.66 13.53
C VAL A 533 39.77 -19.24 13.17
N CYS A 534 40.03 -18.29 14.07
CA CYS A 534 39.96 -16.86 13.76
C CYS A 534 41.33 -16.41 13.23
N PHE A 535 41.41 -16.13 11.94
CA PHE A 535 42.65 -15.71 11.27
C PHE A 535 42.62 -14.22 10.94
N ASP A 536 43.54 -13.44 11.51
CA ASP A 536 43.59 -11.99 11.29
C ASP A 536 45.02 -11.46 11.45
N LEU A 537 45.23 -10.17 11.19
CA LEU A 537 46.53 -9.51 11.35
C LEU A 537 47.02 -9.61 12.81
N PRO A 538 48.35 -9.64 13.03
CA PRO A 538 48.93 -9.67 14.38
C PRO A 538 48.48 -8.52 15.30
N SER A 539 48.17 -7.36 14.72
CA SER A 539 47.67 -6.17 15.44
C SER A 539 46.26 -6.34 16.02
N VAL A 540 45.48 -7.29 15.50
CA VAL A 540 44.08 -7.55 15.88
C VAL A 540 43.99 -8.73 16.84
N THR A 541 44.61 -9.86 16.49
CA THR A 541 44.55 -11.12 17.27
C THR A 541 45.03 -11.01 18.72
N GLY A 542 45.95 -10.08 19.03
CA GLY A 542 46.45 -9.87 20.39
C GLY A 542 45.48 -9.15 21.35
N LYS A 543 44.36 -8.61 20.86
CA LYS A 543 43.38 -7.84 21.66
C LYS A 543 42.00 -8.51 21.74
N SER A 544 41.79 -9.61 21.02
CA SER A 544 40.50 -10.28 20.92
C SER A 544 40.16 -11.07 22.19
N PRO A 545 38.88 -11.15 22.58
CA PRO A 545 38.42 -12.04 23.65
C PRO A 545 38.77 -13.49 23.33
N SER A 546 39.13 -14.28 24.35
CA SER A 546 39.34 -15.72 24.18
C SER A 546 38.01 -16.46 24.33
N TYR A 547 37.65 -17.23 23.30
CA TYR A 547 36.47 -18.11 23.32
C TYR A 547 36.90 -19.58 23.35
N PRO A 548 36.28 -20.43 24.20
CA PRO A 548 36.53 -21.86 24.19
C PRO A 548 36.20 -22.48 22.82
N GLY A 549 37.14 -23.23 22.23
CA GLY A 549 36.95 -23.88 20.93
C GLY A 549 37.34 -23.06 19.71
N ILE A 550 37.85 -21.83 19.91
CA ILE A 550 38.39 -20.98 18.84
C ILE A 550 39.91 -20.83 19.00
N GLU A 551 40.65 -21.14 17.95
CA GLU A 551 42.08 -20.85 17.84
C GLU A 551 42.29 -19.51 17.14
N HIS A 552 43.07 -18.60 17.73
CA HIS A 552 43.44 -17.34 17.09
C HIS A 552 44.80 -17.49 16.40
N VAL A 553 44.83 -17.28 15.09
CA VAL A 553 46.06 -17.40 14.27
C VAL A 553 46.37 -16.06 13.63
N ALA A 554 47.56 -15.54 13.89
CA ALA A 554 48.02 -14.29 13.32
C ALA A 554 48.65 -14.53 11.93
N GLY A 555 48.26 -13.74 10.92
CA GLY A 555 48.88 -13.79 9.60
C GLY A 555 48.29 -12.79 8.61
N ASP A 556 48.83 -12.79 7.39
CA ASP A 556 48.37 -11.94 6.30
C ASP A 556 47.61 -12.78 5.27
N MET A 557 46.31 -12.50 5.13
CA MET A 557 45.40 -13.20 4.21
C MET A 557 45.78 -13.04 2.74
N PHE A 558 46.51 -11.98 2.39
CA PHE A 558 47.04 -11.76 1.04
C PHE A 558 48.28 -12.61 0.74
N VAL A 559 48.89 -13.22 1.77
CA VAL A 559 50.07 -14.09 1.65
C VAL A 559 49.69 -15.56 1.77
N THR A 560 49.03 -15.96 2.86
CA THR A 560 48.61 -17.36 3.10
C THR A 560 47.38 -17.43 3.99
N ILE A 561 46.53 -18.44 3.78
CA ILE A 561 45.38 -18.73 4.63
C ILE A 561 45.54 -20.15 5.23
N PRO A 562 45.24 -20.37 6.53
CA PRO A 562 45.23 -21.70 7.12
C PRO A 562 44.28 -22.66 6.39
N LYS A 563 44.60 -23.95 6.40
CA LYS A 563 43.74 -24.97 5.76
C LYS A 563 42.52 -25.27 6.62
N GLY A 564 41.37 -25.41 5.98
CA GLY A 564 40.13 -25.86 6.62
C GLY A 564 39.11 -26.37 5.60
N ASP A 565 38.07 -27.06 6.06
CA ASP A 565 37.01 -27.61 5.21
C ASP A 565 36.17 -26.48 4.60
N ALA A 566 35.96 -25.41 5.36
CA ALA A 566 35.35 -24.20 4.85
C ALA A 566 36.09 -22.93 5.31
N ILE A 567 35.99 -21.90 4.49
CA ILE A 567 36.53 -20.56 4.75
C ILE A 567 35.37 -19.58 4.74
N PHE A 568 35.19 -18.83 5.82
CA PHE A 568 34.20 -17.76 5.93
C PHE A 568 34.89 -16.42 5.70
N MET A 569 34.73 -15.80 4.51
CA MET A 569 35.43 -14.56 4.11
C MET A 569 34.98 -14.03 2.72
N LYS A 570 35.30 -12.75 2.41
CA LYS A 570 35.14 -12.03 1.12
C LYS A 570 36.28 -12.08 0.07
N ILE A 571 37.34 -12.90 0.23
CA ILE A 571 38.52 -12.94 -0.67
C ILE A 571 38.62 -14.31 -1.34
N LEU A 572 38.88 -14.34 -2.66
CA LEU A 572 38.67 -15.53 -3.50
C LEU A 572 39.95 -16.34 -3.81
N ARG A 573 41.09 -15.69 -4.09
CA ARG A 573 42.23 -16.41 -4.72
C ARG A 573 43.00 -17.32 -3.77
N ASN A 574 43.49 -16.79 -2.65
CA ASN A 574 44.27 -17.57 -1.68
C ASN A 574 43.40 -18.60 -0.94
N SER A 575 42.09 -18.37 -0.90
CA SER A 575 41.10 -19.26 -0.31
C SER A 575 41.00 -20.58 -1.08
N TYR A 576 41.13 -20.56 -2.41
CA TYR A 576 41.08 -21.77 -3.22
C TYR A 576 42.19 -22.77 -2.86
N GLU A 577 43.41 -22.29 -2.62
CA GLU A 577 44.56 -23.12 -2.28
C GLU A 577 44.48 -23.72 -0.86
N ALA A 578 43.79 -23.03 0.05
CA ALA A 578 43.63 -23.44 1.44
C ALA A 578 42.53 -24.52 1.64
N LEU A 579 41.66 -24.75 0.65
CA LEU A 579 40.56 -25.72 0.74
C LEU A 579 40.96 -27.14 0.28
N PRO A 580 40.42 -28.20 0.91
CA PRO A 580 40.43 -29.55 0.35
C PRO A 580 39.47 -29.66 -0.85
N ASP A 581 39.54 -30.75 -1.63
CA ASP A 581 38.74 -30.89 -2.87
C ASP A 581 37.23 -30.76 -2.67
N HIS A 582 36.70 -31.17 -1.51
CA HIS A 582 35.30 -31.05 -1.12
C HIS A 582 34.98 -29.76 -0.35
N GLY A 583 35.96 -28.88 -0.20
CA GLY A 583 35.85 -27.66 0.61
C GLY A 583 35.11 -26.54 -0.11
N LYS A 584 34.67 -25.56 0.67
CA LYS A 584 33.94 -24.39 0.15
C LYS A 584 34.32 -23.08 0.81
N VAL A 585 34.20 -21.98 0.07
CA VAL A 585 34.20 -20.63 0.65
C VAL A 585 32.77 -20.20 0.88
N ILE A 586 32.50 -19.55 2.00
CA ILE A 586 31.20 -19.02 2.39
C ILE A 586 31.32 -17.49 2.51
N PRO A 587 31.36 -16.74 1.39
CA PRO A 587 31.32 -15.29 1.48
C PRO A 587 29.93 -14.80 1.89
N VAL A 588 29.92 -13.80 2.79
CA VAL A 588 28.74 -13.02 3.12
C VAL A 588 28.93 -11.65 2.50
N ASP A 589 28.24 -11.37 1.40
CA ASP A 589 28.41 -10.12 0.67
C ASP A 589 27.09 -9.53 0.20
N MET A 590 27.12 -8.26 -0.15
CA MET A 590 25.99 -7.59 -0.78
C MET A 590 26.04 -7.88 -2.28
N MET A 591 24.98 -8.47 -2.82
CA MET A 591 24.87 -8.74 -4.24
C MET A 591 23.72 -7.92 -4.81
N ILE A 592 24.02 -7.12 -5.83
CA ILE A 592 23.01 -6.33 -6.51
C ILE A 592 22.22 -7.22 -7.48
N PRO A 593 20.91 -6.97 -7.68
CA PRO A 593 20.12 -7.70 -8.65
C PRO A 593 20.60 -7.40 -10.09
N GLU A 594 20.48 -8.39 -10.98
CA GLU A 594 20.86 -8.28 -12.41
C GLU A 594 20.07 -7.20 -13.16
N ALA A 595 18.86 -6.90 -12.70
CA ALA A 595 18.03 -5.82 -13.19
C ALA A 595 17.55 -4.95 -12.02
N PRO A 596 17.43 -3.62 -12.19
CA PRO A 596 16.87 -2.75 -11.17
C PRO A 596 15.48 -3.24 -10.78
N ALA A 597 15.32 -3.58 -9.51
CA ALA A 597 14.05 -4.00 -8.92
C ALA A 597 13.59 -2.98 -7.88
N THR A 598 12.28 -2.85 -7.69
CA THR A 598 11.66 -1.76 -6.90
C THR A 598 11.18 -2.22 -5.53
N THR A 599 11.57 -3.42 -5.08
CA THR A 599 11.18 -3.91 -3.76
C THR A 599 11.87 -3.11 -2.65
N ASP A 600 11.30 -3.10 -1.44
CA ASP A 600 11.91 -2.40 -0.31
C ASP A 600 13.29 -2.97 0.07
N ALA A 601 13.51 -4.27 -0.18
CA ALA A 601 14.81 -4.89 0.01
C ALA A 601 15.85 -4.36 -0.98
N ASP A 602 15.49 -4.20 -2.26
CA ASP A 602 16.39 -3.68 -3.30
C ASP A 602 16.66 -2.18 -3.11
N LYS A 603 15.66 -1.41 -2.67
CA LYS A 603 15.83 0.00 -2.27
C LYS A 603 16.77 0.13 -1.07
N SER A 604 16.59 -0.70 -0.04
CA SER A 604 17.45 -0.72 1.15
C SER A 604 18.89 -1.10 0.81
N LEU A 605 19.07 -2.14 0.00
CA LEU A 605 20.37 -2.57 -0.50
C LEU A 605 21.08 -1.44 -1.25
N SER A 606 20.39 -0.77 -2.17
CA SER A 606 20.94 0.34 -2.95
C SER A 606 21.37 1.52 -2.06
N GLN A 607 20.52 1.93 -1.11
CA GLN A 607 20.84 3.01 -0.16
C GLN A 607 22.05 2.67 0.71
N PHE A 608 22.09 1.46 1.25
CA PHE A 608 23.20 1.00 2.08
C PHE A 608 24.50 0.88 1.27
N TYR A 609 24.40 0.51 0.00
CA TYR A 609 25.54 0.48 -0.92
C TYR A 609 26.11 1.88 -1.19
N PHE A 610 25.27 2.87 -1.50
CA PHE A 610 25.73 4.26 -1.65
C PHE A 610 26.42 4.77 -0.39
N PHE A 611 25.89 4.46 0.79
CA PHE A 611 26.55 4.76 2.06
C PHE A 611 27.96 4.16 2.13
N LEU A 612 28.14 2.89 1.75
CA LEU A 612 29.45 2.25 1.76
C LEU A 612 30.42 2.83 0.71
N MET A 613 29.95 3.24 -0.46
CA MET A 613 30.77 3.92 -1.46
C MET A 613 31.30 5.29 -0.99
N ASN A 614 30.60 5.96 -0.08
CA ASN A 614 31.08 7.22 0.48
C ASN A 614 32.38 7.03 1.29
N ILE A 615 32.56 5.86 1.88
CA ILE A 615 33.62 5.57 2.84
C ILE A 615 34.69 4.62 2.30
N ASN A 616 34.39 3.81 1.28
CA ASN A 616 35.28 2.76 0.77
C ASN A 616 35.49 2.86 -0.75
N GLN A 617 36.74 3.11 -1.16
CA GLN A 617 37.14 3.31 -2.56
C GLN A 617 37.16 2.02 -3.40
N GLU A 618 37.35 0.87 -2.75
CA GLU A 618 37.54 -0.43 -3.42
C GLU A 618 36.26 -1.28 -3.50
N GLY A 619 35.15 -0.77 -2.94
CA GLY A 619 33.85 -1.41 -3.06
C GLY A 619 33.41 -1.43 -4.52
N LYS A 620 33.18 -2.62 -5.07
CA LYS A 620 32.57 -2.80 -6.39
C LYS A 620 31.24 -3.49 -6.24
N GLU A 621 30.23 -2.97 -6.92
CA GLU A 621 28.95 -3.65 -7.10
C GLU A 621 29.23 -4.95 -7.82
N ARG A 622 28.57 -6.02 -7.38
CA ARG A 622 28.65 -7.31 -8.05
C ARG A 622 27.27 -7.93 -8.13
N THR A 623 26.89 -8.35 -9.32
CA THR A 623 25.76 -9.25 -9.50
C THR A 623 26.16 -10.69 -9.15
N GLU A 624 25.18 -11.58 -9.09
CA GLU A 624 25.42 -13.02 -8.91
C GLU A 624 26.27 -13.57 -10.07
N SER A 625 25.99 -13.19 -11.32
CA SER A 625 26.77 -13.64 -12.49
C SER A 625 28.21 -13.12 -12.51
N GLU A 626 28.45 -11.91 -12.01
CA GLU A 626 29.81 -11.36 -11.87
C GLU A 626 30.59 -12.07 -10.78
N LEU A 627 29.95 -12.38 -9.65
CA LEU A 627 30.56 -13.20 -8.60
C LEU A 627 30.85 -14.62 -9.11
N GLU A 628 29.93 -15.22 -9.87
CA GLU A 628 30.17 -16.51 -10.53
C GLU A 628 31.37 -16.47 -11.46
N SER A 629 31.49 -15.42 -12.25
CA SER A 629 32.61 -15.25 -13.19
C SER A 629 33.94 -15.14 -12.43
N LEU A 630 33.99 -14.34 -11.37
CA LEU A 630 35.18 -14.23 -10.50
C LEU A 630 35.51 -15.54 -9.79
N ALA A 631 34.50 -16.28 -9.34
CA ALA A 631 34.69 -17.58 -8.72
C ALA A 631 35.27 -18.60 -9.72
N LYS A 632 34.75 -18.62 -10.96
CA LYS A 632 35.29 -19.45 -12.05
C LYS A 632 36.73 -19.07 -12.40
N GLU A 633 37.04 -17.76 -12.47
CA GLU A 633 38.42 -17.28 -12.68
C GLU A 633 39.37 -17.67 -11.54
N ALA A 634 38.86 -17.73 -10.31
CA ALA A 634 39.60 -18.19 -9.14
C ALA A 634 39.70 -19.72 -9.04
N GLY A 635 39.03 -20.49 -9.91
CA GLY A 635 39.13 -21.94 -10.02
C GLY A 635 37.99 -22.74 -9.39
N PHE A 636 36.96 -22.09 -8.81
CA PHE A 636 35.80 -22.77 -8.22
C PHE A 636 34.87 -23.35 -9.30
N SER A 637 34.34 -24.56 -9.05
CA SER A 637 33.50 -25.28 -10.01
C SER A 637 31.99 -25.03 -9.85
N GLY A 638 31.57 -24.54 -8.68
CA GLY A 638 30.17 -24.33 -8.34
C GLY A 638 29.99 -23.09 -7.48
N VAL A 639 28.93 -22.34 -7.75
CA VAL A 639 28.52 -21.17 -6.99
C VAL A 639 27.04 -21.31 -6.68
N GLN A 640 26.65 -21.06 -5.44
CA GLN A 640 25.26 -21.13 -5.03
C GLN A 640 24.96 -20.05 -4.00
N VAL A 641 23.94 -19.24 -4.26
CA VAL A 641 23.36 -18.36 -3.22
C VAL A 641 22.51 -19.21 -2.29
N ALA A 642 23.01 -19.46 -1.08
CA ALA A 642 22.38 -20.37 -0.14
C ALA A 642 21.20 -19.72 0.61
N CYS A 643 21.35 -18.46 1.03
CA CYS A 643 20.26 -17.67 1.60
C CYS A 643 20.53 -16.16 1.59
N ARG A 644 19.51 -15.37 1.91
CA ARG A 644 19.61 -13.92 2.15
C ARG A 644 19.21 -13.55 3.58
N ALA A 645 20.00 -12.68 4.20
CA ALA A 645 19.78 -12.13 5.54
C ALA A 645 20.00 -10.62 5.50
N TYR A 646 18.91 -9.85 5.68
CA TYR A 646 18.89 -8.40 5.44
C TYR A 646 19.42 -8.07 4.02
N ASN A 647 20.35 -7.13 3.90
CA ASN A 647 20.98 -6.73 2.63
C ASN A 647 22.16 -7.65 2.23
N PHE A 648 22.42 -8.73 2.96
CA PHE A 648 23.55 -9.63 2.72
C PHE A 648 23.08 -10.99 2.19
N SER A 649 23.89 -11.54 1.30
CA SER A 649 23.71 -12.89 0.76
C SER A 649 24.82 -13.79 1.25
N VAL A 650 24.43 -14.98 1.69
CA VAL A 650 25.36 -16.07 2.02
C VAL A 650 25.51 -16.91 0.77
N VAL A 651 26.71 -16.93 0.20
CA VAL A 651 27.02 -17.68 -1.01
C VAL A 651 27.93 -18.84 -0.66
N GLU A 652 27.89 -19.91 -1.43
CA GLU A 652 28.79 -21.05 -1.33
C GLU A 652 29.58 -21.18 -2.62
N LEU A 653 30.90 -21.15 -2.52
CA LEU A 653 31.82 -21.36 -3.63
C LEU A 653 32.51 -22.71 -3.43
N TYR A 654 32.14 -23.68 -4.25
CA TYR A 654 32.63 -25.06 -4.15
C TYR A 654 33.91 -25.24 -4.93
N LYS A 655 34.93 -25.82 -4.28
CA LYS A 655 36.20 -26.12 -4.95
C LYS A 655 35.99 -27.13 -6.08
N ASN A 656 35.30 -28.23 -5.79
CA ASN A 656 34.76 -29.19 -6.76
C ASN A 656 33.32 -29.58 -6.33
N MET A 657 32.41 -29.79 -7.29
CA MET A 657 31.07 -30.34 -7.04
C MET A 657 31.07 -31.86 -6.98
#